data_AF-S7VLP8-F1
#
_entry.id   AF-S7VLP8-F1
#
_cell.length_a   1.000
_cell.length_b   1.000
_cell.length_c   1.000
_cell.angle_alpha   90.00
_cell.angle_beta   90.00
_cell.angle_gamma   90.00
#
_symmetry.space_group_name_H-M   'P 1'
#
loop_
_entity.id
_entity.type
_entity.pdbx_description
1 polymer ?
#
loop_
_entity_poly.entity_id
_entity_poly.type
_entity_poly.pdbx_seq_one_letter_code
_entity_poly.pdbx_strand_id
1 'polypeptide(L)'
;MKAYLLLLILCICSIQTFYAQEDDGVVSFAIPTRNSLTFNRYTINPTFSFVREQNKYISIYNKREWVQFENAPLTYLASYSGRFGENIGAGLGLFQQNYGVLTTFGGILNFAYNAQLGYDSNLTFGLNIGAYKSGVNTGNVITNFDDPSFQNVPENFLLTVNPGINYGTEFLDFGLAINNLALYNFQTSALIEDNLQQSIQAHVMYTGYMDSRGFFDESKFTGLLRSDFQKEETIISAVAMVTVPKGIWAQAGYNTLYGASGGLGLNITTQIAIEYNFETAFGDLSNYGPSHEITLAYRFKNNNYYDYSREDEVSSILSSGGNTKRRVVKKTTPSVANNKKTIDAKAKAEADAQTKLVAEEKAKETIEANKQAEILARQQKEVEAEAKLVEEQKAKELAEAKAQSDKIEADKKAAERAETRARLQAEQKAKEDAAGAQAKLLAEQKAKDAADAQAKLLAEQEAKDAADAQAKLLAEQEAKDAADAQAKLLAEQKAKDAADAQAKLLAEQKAKEDADAQAKLLAEQKAKEDADAQAKLLAEQKAKEDADADADAQAKLLAEQKAKEEAEAQATLLAEQEANEDAISNPTDALAKSMQTLAKSTEDSKTVQNDLLKQFNDIVAIKDQDLKDMKEENDLSDQGITVQPKPFKSVTAENNALRAIKADLDNVIKTRSEKIDELNKLYEERVANGSFALDEVTLFYKKEIKRLQSEQLKAKEINTQLEIKLEAIKVATEFEKRRRIKRAAFNSEDDRYTQDRAMLKNIRETTKLADTPLKAEDFDFGETQGNNIKILKNIKHIESGYYLIIAVHNDVKSRDEFITKVIASGRTNVDFFHDVNTSKYYIYYDKVNDIGSANKALEAKGNRPYNGKMSIVKIEN
;
A
#
# COMPACT_ATOMS: atom_id res chain seq x y z
N MET A 1 25.39 -38.84 -17.80
CA MET A 1 24.62 -37.59 -17.61
C MET A 1 23.11 -37.80 -17.52
N LYS A 2 22.48 -38.72 -18.27
CA LYS A 2 21.01 -38.91 -18.23
C LYS A 2 20.47 -39.60 -16.95
N ALA A 3 21.23 -40.50 -16.33
CA ALA A 3 20.80 -41.21 -15.11
C ALA A 3 20.81 -40.34 -13.85
N TYR A 4 21.78 -39.43 -13.73
CA TYR A 4 21.90 -38.53 -12.58
C TYR A 4 20.84 -37.42 -12.56
N LEU A 5 20.35 -36.99 -13.74
CA LEU A 5 19.24 -36.04 -13.84
C LEU A 5 17.92 -36.66 -13.32
N LEU A 6 17.71 -37.95 -13.59
CA LEU A 6 16.52 -38.68 -13.16
C LEU A 6 16.53 -38.98 -11.65
N LEU A 7 17.72 -39.22 -11.08
CA LEU A 7 17.91 -39.39 -9.63
C LEU A 7 17.78 -38.07 -8.87
N LEU A 8 18.17 -36.94 -9.47
CA LEU A 8 17.99 -35.60 -8.90
C LEU A 8 16.51 -35.18 -8.92
N ILE A 9 15.75 -35.55 -9.96
CA ILE A 9 14.30 -35.33 -10.03
C ILE A 9 13.56 -36.22 -9.02
N LEU A 10 13.97 -37.47 -8.83
CA LEU A 10 13.34 -38.39 -7.87
C LEU A 10 13.59 -38.00 -6.40
N CYS A 11 14.75 -37.43 -6.07
CA CYS A 11 15.07 -36.91 -4.73
C CYS A 11 14.33 -35.62 -4.39
N ILE A 12 13.93 -34.81 -5.38
CA ILE A 12 13.13 -33.60 -5.14
C ILE A 12 11.65 -33.97 -4.88
N CYS A 13 11.17 -35.10 -5.40
CA CYS A 13 9.80 -35.58 -5.18
C CYS A 13 9.56 -36.33 -3.85
N SER A 14 10.58 -36.50 -2.99
CA SER A 14 10.47 -37.29 -1.75
C SER A 14 10.56 -36.46 -0.45
N ILE A 15 10.53 -35.14 -0.54
CA ILE A 15 10.40 -34.26 0.63
C ILE A 15 8.93 -33.85 0.77
N GLN A 16 8.13 -34.71 1.40
CA GLN A 16 6.85 -34.29 1.97
C GLN A 16 7.13 -33.66 3.34
N THR A 17 7.32 -32.34 3.37
CA THR A 17 7.14 -31.57 4.61
C THR A 17 5.64 -31.38 4.80
N PHE A 18 5.06 -32.16 5.71
CA PHE A 18 3.77 -31.84 6.29
C PHE A 18 3.94 -30.62 7.18
N TYR A 19 3.65 -29.43 6.65
CA TYR A 19 3.30 -28.28 7.48
C TYR A 19 1.80 -28.36 7.73
N ALA A 20 1.43 -28.50 9.01
CA ALA A 20 0.06 -28.29 9.44
C ALA A 20 -0.30 -26.83 9.15
N GLN A 21 -1.46 -26.62 8.50
CA GLN A 21 -1.99 -25.31 8.16
C GLN A 21 -2.21 -24.46 9.43
N GLU A 22 -1.50 -23.34 9.55
CA GLU A 22 -2.08 -22.14 10.14
C GLU A 22 -2.87 -21.47 9.01
N ASP A 23 -4.10 -21.92 8.78
CA ASP A 23 -4.99 -21.27 7.83
C ASP A 23 -5.47 -19.96 8.49
N ASP A 24 -4.89 -18.83 8.07
CA ASP A 24 -5.06 -17.48 8.65
C ASP A 24 -6.50 -16.90 8.47
N GLY A 25 -7.50 -17.76 8.23
CA GLY A 25 -8.90 -17.38 8.00
C GLY A 25 -9.11 -16.46 6.80
N VAL A 26 -8.12 -16.35 5.91
CA VAL A 26 -8.12 -15.45 4.76
C VAL A 26 -8.69 -16.16 3.53
N VAL A 27 -9.75 -15.60 2.96
CA VAL A 27 -10.24 -16.04 1.65
C VAL A 27 -9.45 -15.32 0.56
N SER A 28 -8.84 -16.11 -0.32
CA SER A 28 -8.14 -15.58 -1.49
C SER A 28 -9.13 -14.98 -2.49
N PHE A 29 -8.68 -13.96 -3.23
CA PHE A 29 -9.51 -13.24 -4.17
C PHE A 29 -9.94 -14.12 -5.35
N ALA A 30 -11.24 -14.39 -5.44
CA ALA A 30 -11.86 -15.11 -6.55
C ALA A 30 -13.33 -14.69 -6.73
N ILE A 31 -13.64 -13.90 -7.75
CA ILE A 31 -15.03 -13.52 -8.07
C ILE A 31 -15.62 -14.52 -9.08
N PRO A 32 -16.77 -15.16 -8.77
CA PRO A 32 -17.36 -16.23 -9.59
C PRO A 32 -18.13 -15.71 -10.82
N THR A 33 -17.54 -14.80 -11.61
CA THR A 33 -18.12 -14.16 -12.82
C THR A 33 -17.69 -14.87 -14.11
N ARG A 34 -17.80 -16.21 -14.12
CA ARG A 34 -17.21 -17.08 -15.15
C ARG A 34 -18.14 -17.42 -16.32
N ASN A 35 -19.45 -17.22 -16.15
CA ASN A 35 -20.46 -17.72 -17.10
C ASN A 35 -20.96 -16.67 -18.08
N SER A 36 -20.55 -15.40 -17.94
CA SER A 36 -20.95 -14.30 -18.82
C SER A 36 -19.81 -13.84 -19.72
N LEU A 37 -20.04 -13.80 -21.03
CA LEU A 37 -19.14 -13.14 -21.98
C LEU A 37 -19.59 -11.73 -22.35
N THR A 38 -20.63 -11.21 -21.70
CA THR A 38 -21.19 -9.87 -21.98
C THR A 38 -20.80 -8.86 -20.91
N PHE A 39 -20.91 -9.21 -19.62
CA PHE A 39 -20.68 -8.29 -18.51
C PHE A 39 -19.52 -8.72 -17.62
N ASN A 40 -18.96 -7.75 -16.90
CA ASN A 40 -17.87 -7.96 -15.93
C ASN A 40 -16.64 -8.69 -16.49
N ARG A 41 -16.42 -8.67 -17.80
CA ARG A 41 -15.40 -9.49 -18.47
C ARG A 41 -13.97 -9.25 -17.95
N TYR A 42 -13.70 -8.08 -17.38
CA TYR A 42 -12.40 -7.74 -16.79
C TYR A 42 -12.02 -8.63 -15.59
N THR A 43 -12.98 -9.27 -14.91
CA THR A 43 -12.71 -10.25 -13.85
C THR A 43 -12.34 -11.61 -14.40
N ILE A 44 -12.78 -11.95 -15.62
CA ILE A 44 -12.41 -13.18 -16.33
C ILE A 44 -10.96 -13.08 -16.81
N ASN A 45 -10.62 -11.94 -17.42
CA ASN A 45 -9.26 -11.61 -17.84
C ASN A 45 -9.03 -10.09 -17.77
N PRO A 46 -7.90 -9.62 -17.22
CA PRO A 46 -7.60 -8.19 -17.08
C PRO A 46 -7.64 -7.39 -18.39
N THR A 47 -7.44 -8.03 -19.55
CA THR A 47 -7.44 -7.34 -20.85
C THR A 47 -8.85 -7.10 -21.43
N PHE A 48 -9.88 -7.76 -20.87
CA PHE A 48 -11.22 -7.81 -21.47
C PHE A 48 -12.08 -6.56 -21.23
N SER A 49 -11.58 -5.55 -20.51
CA SER A 49 -12.18 -4.21 -20.55
C SER A 49 -11.95 -3.49 -21.88
N PHE A 50 -11.00 -3.97 -22.70
CA PHE A 50 -10.73 -3.48 -24.04
C PHE A 50 -10.96 -4.54 -25.13
N VAL A 51 -10.48 -5.77 -24.92
CA VAL A 51 -10.50 -6.82 -25.94
C VAL A 51 -11.94 -7.17 -26.34
N ARG A 52 -12.28 -6.91 -27.61
CA ARG A 52 -13.64 -7.07 -28.15
C ARG A 52 -14.69 -6.34 -27.29
N GLU A 53 -14.32 -5.23 -26.66
CA GLU A 53 -15.22 -4.40 -25.86
C GLU A 53 -15.33 -3.01 -26.48
N GLN A 54 -16.57 -2.55 -26.65
CA GLN A 54 -16.87 -1.25 -27.29
C GLN A 54 -17.72 -0.37 -26.39
N ASN A 55 -18.56 -0.98 -25.58
CA ASN A 55 -19.55 -0.28 -24.80
C ASN A 55 -19.05 -0.10 -23.37
N LYS A 56 -19.60 0.91 -22.71
CA LYS A 56 -19.43 1.11 -21.27
C LYS A 56 -20.68 0.60 -20.59
N TYR A 57 -20.51 -0.16 -19.52
CA TYR A 57 -21.60 -0.71 -18.74
C TYR A 57 -21.44 -0.33 -17.28
N ILE A 58 -22.52 0.17 -16.68
CA ILE A 58 -22.74 -0.01 -15.25
C ILE A 58 -23.48 -1.34 -15.09
N SER A 59 -23.00 -2.25 -14.26
CA SER A 59 -23.68 -3.51 -14.01
C SER A 59 -23.83 -3.80 -12.51
N ILE A 60 -24.96 -4.40 -12.16
CA ILE A 60 -25.25 -4.97 -10.85
C ILE A 60 -25.41 -6.47 -11.07
N TYR A 61 -24.53 -7.22 -10.45
CA TYR A 61 -24.41 -8.67 -10.55
C TYR A 61 -24.72 -9.29 -9.19
N ASN A 62 -25.55 -10.33 -9.21
CA ASN A 62 -25.80 -11.19 -8.07
C ASN A 62 -25.63 -12.64 -8.49
N LYS A 63 -24.88 -13.42 -7.70
CA LYS A 63 -24.80 -14.86 -7.84
C LYS A 63 -25.03 -15.52 -6.50
N ARG A 64 -25.96 -16.48 -6.49
CA ARG A 64 -26.18 -17.39 -5.37
C ARG A 64 -25.77 -18.78 -5.82
N GLU A 65 -24.72 -19.31 -5.20
CA GLU A 65 -24.26 -20.66 -5.47
C GLU A 65 -25.11 -21.65 -4.67
N TRP A 66 -25.33 -22.84 -5.23
CA TRP A 66 -25.79 -24.01 -4.48
C TRP A 66 -27.05 -23.81 -3.62
N VAL A 67 -28.18 -23.51 -4.26
CA VAL A 67 -29.38 -23.05 -3.55
C VAL A 67 -30.03 -24.10 -2.63
N GLN A 68 -29.56 -25.35 -2.61
CA GLN A 68 -30.16 -26.42 -1.79
C GLN A 68 -29.74 -26.43 -0.32
N PHE A 69 -28.78 -25.61 0.11
CA PHE A 69 -28.43 -25.50 1.54
C PHE A 69 -28.43 -24.06 2.07
N GLU A 70 -28.67 -23.93 3.37
CA GLU A 70 -28.67 -22.63 4.06
C GLU A 70 -27.27 -22.04 4.15
N ASN A 71 -27.17 -20.70 4.06
CA ASN A 71 -25.89 -19.97 4.07
C ASN A 71 -24.92 -20.32 2.93
N ALA A 72 -25.45 -20.78 1.80
CA ALA A 72 -24.67 -21.01 0.59
C ALA A 72 -23.99 -19.71 0.07
N PRO A 73 -22.87 -19.81 -0.67
CA PRO A 73 -22.10 -18.66 -1.09
C PRO A 73 -22.93 -17.64 -1.89
N LEU A 74 -22.84 -16.38 -1.50
CA LEU A 74 -23.59 -15.28 -2.10
C LEU A 74 -22.64 -14.16 -2.48
N THR A 75 -22.64 -13.81 -3.76
CA THR A 75 -21.79 -12.75 -4.31
C THR A 75 -22.65 -11.61 -4.85
N TYR A 76 -22.28 -10.38 -4.49
CA TYR A 76 -22.75 -9.15 -5.07
C TYR A 76 -21.57 -8.43 -5.73
N LEU A 77 -21.76 -7.90 -6.93
CA LEU A 77 -20.76 -7.09 -7.62
C LEU A 77 -21.48 -5.92 -8.31
N ALA A 78 -21.07 -4.70 -7.99
CA ALA A 78 -21.42 -3.51 -8.74
C ALA A 78 -20.18 -3.05 -9.51
N SER A 79 -20.29 -2.87 -10.82
CA SER A 79 -19.14 -2.47 -11.63
C SER A 79 -19.48 -1.39 -12.65
N TYR A 80 -18.46 -0.62 -13.01
CA TYR A 80 -18.45 0.27 -14.15
C TYR A 80 -17.23 -0.03 -14.99
N SER A 81 -17.41 -0.59 -16.19
CA SER A 81 -16.29 -1.00 -17.03
C SER A 81 -16.60 -0.86 -18.52
N GLY A 82 -15.53 -0.75 -19.31
CA GLY A 82 -15.60 -0.73 -20.77
C GLY A 82 -14.42 0.03 -21.38
N ARG A 83 -14.58 0.38 -22.67
CA ARG A 83 -13.59 1.13 -23.42
C ARG A 83 -13.78 2.63 -23.24
N PHE A 84 -12.75 3.34 -22.77
CA PHE A 84 -12.80 4.77 -22.48
C PHE A 84 -12.08 5.64 -23.51
N GLY A 85 -11.17 5.05 -24.30
CA GLY A 85 -10.49 5.72 -25.40
C GLY A 85 -10.16 4.76 -26.54
N GLU A 86 -9.40 5.24 -27.52
CA GLU A 86 -8.99 4.44 -28.68
C GLU A 86 -8.14 3.23 -28.26
N ASN A 87 -7.25 3.41 -27.29
CA ASN A 87 -6.30 2.38 -26.86
C ASN A 87 -6.44 2.03 -25.38
N ILE A 88 -7.51 2.48 -24.71
CA ILE A 88 -7.66 2.38 -23.26
C ILE A 88 -9.01 1.76 -22.89
N GLY A 89 -8.94 0.67 -22.13
CA GLY A 89 -10.04 0.08 -21.37
C GLY A 89 -9.81 0.30 -19.88
N ALA A 90 -10.89 0.47 -19.13
CA ALA A 90 -10.82 0.57 -17.68
C ALA A 90 -12.04 -0.06 -17.02
N GLY A 91 -11.90 -0.41 -15.75
CA GLY A 91 -12.98 -0.94 -14.94
C GLY A 91 -12.81 -0.59 -13.48
N LEU A 92 -13.94 -0.34 -12.81
CA LEU A 92 -14.05 -0.22 -11.37
C LEU A 92 -15.13 -1.20 -10.92
N GLY A 93 -14.82 -2.07 -9.97
CA GLY A 93 -15.77 -2.98 -9.34
C GLY A 93 -15.76 -2.84 -7.84
N LEU A 94 -16.93 -2.94 -7.22
CA LEU A 94 -17.12 -3.11 -5.78
C LEU A 94 -17.86 -4.41 -5.56
N PHE A 95 -17.34 -5.26 -4.69
CA PHE A 95 -17.91 -6.59 -4.47
C PHE A 95 -18.05 -6.89 -2.99
N GLN A 96 -19.04 -7.75 -2.71
CA GLN A 96 -19.23 -8.38 -1.42
C GLN A 96 -19.47 -9.88 -1.66
N GLN A 97 -18.75 -10.74 -0.95
CA GLN A 97 -18.91 -12.18 -0.97
C GLN A 97 -19.15 -12.68 0.45
N ASN A 98 -20.20 -13.47 0.62
CA ASN A 98 -20.54 -14.11 1.88
C ASN A 98 -20.38 -15.62 1.69
N TYR A 99 -19.48 -16.24 2.46
CA TYR A 99 -19.25 -17.68 2.52
C TYR A 99 -19.61 -18.15 3.94
N GLY A 100 -20.88 -18.47 4.16
CA GLY A 100 -21.36 -18.77 5.51
C GLY A 100 -21.16 -17.59 6.46
N VAL A 101 -20.28 -17.75 7.45
CA VAL A 101 -19.90 -16.71 8.41
C VAL A 101 -18.75 -15.83 7.92
N LEU A 102 -18.01 -16.23 6.89
CA LEU A 102 -16.94 -15.41 6.31
C LEU A 102 -17.55 -14.38 5.37
N THR A 103 -17.14 -13.11 5.54
CA THR A 103 -17.56 -12.01 4.66
C THR A 103 -16.33 -11.32 4.11
N THR A 104 -16.32 -11.15 2.80
CA THR A 104 -15.28 -10.46 2.06
C THR A 104 -15.89 -9.25 1.37
N PHE A 105 -15.35 -8.06 1.59
CA PHE A 105 -15.80 -6.83 0.95
C PHE A 105 -14.61 -6.07 0.39
N GLY A 106 -14.71 -5.62 -0.86
CA GLY A 106 -13.62 -4.88 -1.47
C GLY A 106 -13.93 -4.29 -2.82
N GLY A 107 -12.88 -3.77 -3.43
CA GLY A 107 -12.92 -3.17 -4.75
C GLY A 107 -11.84 -3.71 -5.68
N ILE A 108 -12.07 -3.55 -6.98
CA ILE A 108 -11.14 -3.91 -8.04
C ILE A 108 -11.02 -2.73 -8.98
N LEU A 109 -9.79 -2.34 -9.26
CA LEU A 109 -9.43 -1.45 -10.34
C LEU A 109 -8.84 -2.26 -11.48
N ASN A 110 -9.37 -2.04 -12.67
CA ASN A 110 -8.89 -2.62 -13.90
C ASN A 110 -8.40 -1.52 -14.84
N PHE A 111 -7.25 -1.75 -15.45
CA PHE A 111 -6.73 -0.94 -16.54
C PHE A 111 -6.24 -1.84 -17.66
N ALA A 112 -6.63 -1.54 -18.90
CA ALA A 112 -6.16 -2.23 -20.09
C ALA A 112 -5.67 -1.23 -21.13
N TYR A 113 -4.49 -1.49 -21.67
CA TYR A 113 -3.87 -0.68 -22.72
C TYR A 113 -3.64 -1.51 -23.96
N ASN A 114 -4.09 -1.02 -25.12
CA ASN A 114 -3.91 -1.68 -26.40
C ASN A 114 -2.79 -1.01 -27.20
N ALA A 115 -1.77 -1.78 -27.54
CA ALA A 115 -0.73 -1.42 -28.49
C ALA A 115 -1.08 -2.02 -29.86
N GLN A 116 -1.35 -1.16 -30.83
CA GLN A 116 -1.59 -1.60 -32.20
C GLN A 116 -0.28 -1.99 -32.87
N LEU A 117 -0.23 -3.20 -33.44
CA LEU A 117 0.94 -3.72 -34.17
C LEU A 117 0.74 -3.66 -35.69
N GLY A 118 -0.52 -3.70 -36.15
CA GLY A 118 -0.90 -3.59 -37.55
C GLY A 118 -2.39 -3.29 -37.73
N TYR A 119 -2.90 -3.40 -38.96
CA TYR A 119 -4.33 -3.17 -39.24
C TYR A 119 -5.22 -4.20 -38.54
N ASP A 120 -4.83 -5.48 -38.58
CA ASP A 120 -5.59 -6.59 -38.04
C ASP A 120 -4.92 -7.25 -36.82
N SER A 121 -3.86 -6.65 -36.27
CA SER A 121 -3.13 -7.21 -35.14
C SER A 121 -2.90 -6.18 -34.03
N ASN A 122 -3.18 -6.60 -32.79
CA ASN A 122 -3.02 -5.77 -31.62
C ASN A 122 -2.51 -6.58 -30.43
N LEU A 123 -1.85 -5.89 -29.51
CA LEU A 123 -1.33 -6.45 -28.27
C LEU A 123 -1.89 -5.65 -27.10
N THR A 124 -2.73 -6.28 -26.29
CA THR A 124 -3.37 -5.64 -25.14
C THR A 124 -2.69 -6.10 -23.86
N PHE A 125 -2.30 -5.14 -23.03
CA PHE A 125 -1.83 -5.37 -21.66
C PHE A 125 -2.98 -5.02 -20.70
N GLY A 126 -3.14 -5.80 -19.65
CA GLY A 126 -4.19 -5.61 -18.66
C GLY A 126 -3.64 -5.79 -17.26
N LEU A 127 -4.20 -5.04 -16.30
CA LEU A 127 -3.84 -5.12 -14.90
C LEU A 127 -5.10 -4.99 -14.04
N ASN A 128 -5.34 -5.97 -13.17
CA ASN A 128 -6.33 -5.88 -12.11
C ASN A 128 -5.62 -5.72 -10.77
N ILE A 129 -5.97 -4.67 -10.03
CA ILE A 129 -5.54 -4.44 -8.65
C ILE A 129 -6.79 -4.54 -7.78
N GLY A 130 -6.84 -5.51 -6.88
CA GLY A 130 -7.94 -5.71 -5.94
C GLY A 130 -7.51 -5.36 -4.53
N ALA A 131 -8.33 -4.61 -3.79
CA ALA A 131 -8.13 -4.30 -2.38
C ALA A 131 -9.39 -4.66 -1.60
N TYR A 132 -9.27 -5.54 -0.62
CA TYR A 132 -10.44 -6.11 0.05
C TYR A 132 -10.15 -6.52 1.48
N LYS A 133 -11.21 -6.53 2.29
CA LYS A 133 -11.21 -6.96 3.68
C LYS A 133 -11.91 -8.32 3.76
N SER A 134 -11.27 -9.29 4.41
CA SER A 134 -11.80 -10.62 4.68
C SER A 134 -11.83 -10.86 6.18
N GLY A 135 -12.96 -11.33 6.70
CA GLY A 135 -13.09 -11.64 8.13
C GLY A 135 -14.36 -12.41 8.44
N VAL A 136 -14.48 -12.83 9.70
CA VAL A 136 -15.68 -13.52 10.20
C VAL A 136 -16.73 -12.50 10.62
N ASN A 137 -17.94 -12.63 10.09
CA ASN A 137 -19.11 -11.88 10.51
C ASN A 137 -19.74 -12.56 11.73
N THR A 138 -19.39 -12.05 12.92
CA THR A 138 -19.87 -12.56 14.21
C THR A 138 -21.39 -12.45 14.38
N GLY A 139 -22.06 -11.53 13.67
CA GLY A 139 -23.52 -11.41 13.68
C GLY A 139 -24.25 -12.59 13.04
N ASN A 140 -23.57 -13.36 12.18
CA ASN A 140 -24.11 -14.58 11.57
C ASN A 140 -23.72 -15.85 12.34
N VAL A 141 -22.93 -15.73 13.41
CA VAL A 141 -22.51 -16.89 14.22
C VAL A 141 -23.60 -17.19 15.23
N ILE A 142 -24.17 -18.39 15.15
CA ILE A 142 -25.16 -18.88 16.11
C ILE A 142 -24.44 -19.81 17.08
N THR A 143 -24.21 -19.35 18.30
CA THR A 143 -23.62 -20.17 19.37
C THR A 143 -24.64 -20.44 20.48
N ASN A 144 -24.51 -21.58 21.15
CA ASN A 144 -25.32 -21.91 22.33
C ASN A 144 -24.80 -21.20 23.60
N PHE A 145 -23.58 -20.67 23.54
CA PHE A 145 -22.88 -19.96 24.62
C PHE A 145 -21.95 -18.90 24.00
N ASP A 146 -21.76 -17.78 24.68
CA ASP A 146 -20.81 -16.76 24.23
C ASP A 146 -19.37 -17.30 24.32
N ASP A 147 -18.73 -17.49 23.17
CA ASP A 147 -17.34 -17.94 23.10
C ASP A 147 -16.40 -16.72 22.99
N PRO A 148 -15.49 -16.49 23.96
CA PRO A 148 -14.53 -15.38 23.94
C PRO A 148 -13.63 -15.34 22.70
N SER A 149 -13.43 -16.46 22.00
CA SER A 149 -12.63 -16.49 20.77
C SER A 149 -13.25 -15.69 19.62
N PHE A 150 -14.57 -15.48 19.61
CA PHE A 150 -15.23 -14.63 18.61
C PHE A 150 -15.15 -13.13 18.90
N GLN A 151 -14.66 -12.72 20.09
CA GLN A 151 -14.59 -11.30 20.45
C GLN A 151 -13.43 -10.56 19.79
N ASN A 152 -12.38 -11.28 19.36
CA ASN A 152 -11.16 -10.72 18.78
C ASN A 152 -10.78 -11.40 17.45
N VAL A 153 -11.76 -11.76 16.61
CA VAL A 153 -11.42 -12.33 15.29
C VAL A 153 -10.78 -11.23 14.43
N PRO A 154 -9.52 -11.40 14.00
CA PRO A 154 -8.86 -10.39 13.19
C PRO A 154 -9.52 -10.30 11.81
N GLU A 155 -9.74 -9.08 11.36
CA GLU A 155 -10.15 -8.82 9.99
C GLU A 155 -8.90 -8.51 9.17
N ASN A 156 -8.66 -9.26 8.09
CA ASN A 156 -7.49 -9.15 7.24
C ASN A 156 -7.79 -8.25 6.03
N PHE A 157 -6.95 -7.26 5.79
CA PHE A 157 -7.00 -6.36 4.64
C PHE A 157 -5.91 -6.77 3.66
N LEU A 158 -6.34 -7.07 2.44
CA LEU A 158 -5.55 -7.77 1.44
C LEU A 158 -5.49 -6.95 0.16
N LEU A 159 -4.32 -6.94 -0.47
CA LEU A 159 -4.09 -6.36 -1.79
C LEU A 159 -3.63 -7.45 -2.74
N THR A 160 -4.36 -7.62 -3.84
CA THR A 160 -4.06 -8.57 -4.93
C THR A 160 -3.70 -7.85 -6.22
N VAL A 161 -2.77 -8.43 -6.98
CA VAL A 161 -2.37 -7.95 -8.30
C VAL A 161 -2.49 -9.08 -9.32
N ASN A 162 -3.15 -8.82 -10.45
CA ASN A 162 -3.39 -9.79 -11.52
C ASN A 162 -3.07 -9.17 -12.89
N PRO A 163 -1.86 -9.35 -13.42
CA PRO A 163 -1.52 -8.89 -14.76
C PRO A 163 -2.03 -9.85 -15.84
N GLY A 164 -2.25 -9.31 -17.04
CA GLY A 164 -2.62 -10.08 -18.21
C GLY A 164 -2.09 -9.47 -19.51
N ILE A 165 -1.94 -10.30 -20.52
CA ILE A 165 -1.55 -9.93 -21.88
C ILE A 165 -2.42 -10.70 -22.87
N ASN A 166 -2.81 -10.05 -23.97
CA ASN A 166 -3.61 -10.66 -25.01
C ASN A 166 -3.14 -10.19 -26.40
N TYR A 167 -2.89 -11.13 -27.29
CA TYR A 167 -2.57 -10.89 -28.68
C TYR A 167 -3.83 -11.14 -29.53
N GLY A 168 -4.38 -10.08 -30.10
CA GLY A 168 -5.57 -10.11 -30.94
C GLY A 168 -5.24 -10.04 -32.43
N THR A 169 -5.97 -10.82 -33.21
CA THR A 169 -6.01 -10.78 -34.69
C THR A 169 -7.40 -10.27 -35.16
N GLU A 170 -7.75 -10.41 -36.43
CA GLU A 170 -9.10 -10.06 -36.92
C GLU A 170 -10.22 -10.82 -36.17
N PHE A 171 -10.04 -12.13 -35.94
CA PHE A 171 -11.08 -13.01 -35.37
C PHE A 171 -10.63 -13.83 -34.14
N LEU A 172 -9.33 -14.01 -33.95
CA LEU A 172 -8.77 -14.81 -32.85
C LEU A 172 -8.03 -13.93 -31.85
N ASP A 173 -8.16 -14.26 -30.57
CA ASP A 173 -7.47 -13.62 -29.47
C ASP A 173 -6.80 -14.70 -28.61
N PHE A 174 -5.51 -14.52 -28.31
CA PHE A 174 -4.70 -15.43 -27.51
C PHE A 174 -4.16 -14.68 -26.29
N GLY A 175 -4.51 -15.12 -25.09
CA GLY A 175 -4.10 -14.40 -23.89
C GLY A 175 -3.56 -15.27 -22.78
N LEU A 176 -2.71 -14.64 -21.97
CA LEU A 176 -2.12 -15.17 -20.75
C LEU A 176 -2.44 -14.20 -19.61
N ALA A 177 -2.78 -14.71 -18.44
CA ALA A 177 -2.94 -13.91 -17.23
C ALA A 177 -2.39 -14.67 -16.03
N ILE A 178 -1.99 -13.93 -14.99
CA ILE A 178 -1.60 -14.51 -13.72
C ILE A 178 -2.59 -13.98 -12.67
N ASN A 179 -3.36 -14.88 -12.08
CA ASN A 179 -4.26 -14.56 -11.00
C ASN A 179 -3.52 -14.68 -9.67
N ASN A 180 -3.74 -13.71 -8.79
CA ASN A 180 -3.11 -13.58 -7.48
C ASN A 180 -1.57 -13.68 -7.55
N LEU A 181 -0.95 -12.92 -8.46
CA LEU A 181 0.52 -12.88 -8.59
C LEU A 181 1.19 -12.46 -7.28
N ALA A 182 0.61 -11.46 -6.62
CA ALA A 182 1.01 -11.01 -5.30
C ALA A 182 -0.25 -10.81 -4.46
N LEU A 183 -0.28 -11.40 -3.26
CA LEU A 183 -1.33 -11.20 -2.27
C LEU A 183 -0.68 -10.72 -0.96
N TYR A 184 -0.80 -9.43 -0.66
CA TYR A 184 -0.19 -8.82 0.52
C TYR A 184 -1.23 -8.63 1.62
N ASN A 185 -0.96 -9.15 2.81
CA ASN A 185 -1.79 -8.94 4.00
C ASN A 185 -1.20 -7.80 4.85
N PHE A 186 -1.95 -6.72 5.03
CA PHE A 186 -1.50 -5.55 5.77
C PHE A 186 -1.43 -5.76 7.28
N GLN A 187 -2.18 -6.73 7.82
CA GLN A 187 -2.25 -7.02 9.25
C GLN A 187 -1.00 -7.78 9.68
N THR A 188 -0.63 -8.81 8.91
CA THR A 188 0.61 -9.56 9.13
C THR A 188 1.83 -8.87 8.50
N SER A 189 1.61 -7.82 7.69
CA SER A 189 2.64 -7.11 6.92
C SER A 189 3.48 -8.03 6.02
N ALA A 190 2.90 -9.16 5.59
CA ALA A 190 3.58 -10.21 4.84
C ALA A 190 2.86 -10.54 3.53
N LEU A 191 3.62 -11.06 2.57
CA LEU A 191 3.05 -11.67 1.37
C LEU A 191 2.56 -13.09 1.71
N ILE A 192 1.35 -13.44 1.27
CA ILE A 192 0.83 -14.80 1.43
C ILE A 192 1.51 -15.68 0.37
N GLU A 193 2.45 -16.52 0.83
CA GLU A 193 3.25 -17.38 -0.06
C GLU A 193 2.47 -18.61 -0.55
N ASP A 194 1.59 -19.18 0.28
CA ASP A 194 0.81 -20.38 -0.04
C ASP A 194 -0.64 -20.06 -0.42
N ASN A 195 -0.83 -19.43 -1.59
CA ASN A 195 -2.15 -19.14 -2.12
C ASN A 195 -2.63 -20.24 -3.10
N LEU A 196 -3.62 -21.04 -2.67
CA LEU A 196 -4.24 -22.09 -3.51
C LEU A 196 -4.94 -21.55 -4.76
N GLN A 197 -5.45 -20.31 -4.72
CA GLN A 197 -6.11 -19.64 -5.84
C GLN A 197 -5.12 -18.90 -6.75
N GLN A 198 -3.82 -18.95 -6.48
CA GLN A 198 -2.82 -18.48 -7.43
C GLN A 198 -2.83 -19.37 -8.67
N SER A 199 -2.98 -18.76 -9.85
CA SER A 199 -3.02 -19.51 -11.10
C SER A 199 -2.42 -18.77 -12.27
N ILE A 200 -1.87 -19.56 -13.19
CA ILE A 200 -1.56 -19.09 -14.54
C ILE A 200 -2.73 -19.46 -15.43
N GLN A 201 -3.31 -18.48 -16.09
CA GLN A 201 -4.42 -18.65 -17.01
C GLN A 201 -3.93 -18.50 -18.44
N ALA A 202 -4.34 -19.42 -19.31
CA ALA A 202 -4.20 -19.31 -20.75
C ALA A 202 -5.58 -19.40 -21.42
N HIS A 203 -5.83 -18.58 -22.44
CA HIS A 203 -7.09 -18.63 -23.18
C HIS A 203 -6.91 -18.40 -24.68
N VAL A 204 -7.87 -18.95 -25.43
CA VAL A 204 -8.09 -18.68 -26.85
C VAL A 204 -9.54 -18.29 -27.02
N MET A 205 -9.77 -17.14 -27.65
CA MET A 205 -11.11 -16.66 -27.98
C MET A 205 -11.25 -16.49 -29.49
N TYR A 206 -12.37 -16.93 -30.03
CA TYR A 206 -12.75 -16.72 -31.42
C TYR A 206 -14.02 -15.87 -31.47
N THR A 207 -14.01 -14.80 -32.26
CA THR A 207 -15.19 -13.97 -32.53
C THR A 207 -15.42 -13.91 -34.03
N GLY A 208 -16.58 -14.37 -34.48
CA GLY A 208 -17.00 -14.36 -35.88
C GLY A 208 -18.38 -13.74 -36.06
N TYR A 209 -18.73 -13.47 -37.32
CA TYR A 209 -20.03 -12.91 -37.70
C TYR A 209 -20.69 -13.81 -38.73
N MET A 210 -22.00 -14.00 -38.59
CA MET A 210 -22.80 -14.78 -39.51
C MET A 210 -23.66 -13.85 -40.35
N ASP A 211 -23.40 -13.86 -41.66
CA ASP A 211 -24.26 -13.20 -42.65
C ASP A 211 -25.33 -14.20 -43.10
N SER A 212 -26.57 -13.99 -42.64
CA SER A 212 -27.71 -14.85 -42.97
C SER A 212 -28.94 -14.02 -43.27
N ARG A 213 -29.92 -14.57 -44.00
CA ARG A 213 -31.18 -13.85 -44.21
C ARG A 213 -32.13 -14.11 -43.06
N GLY A 214 -32.64 -13.06 -42.41
CA GLY A 214 -33.74 -13.16 -41.45
C GLY A 214 -33.35 -12.79 -40.02
N PHE A 215 -33.77 -13.59 -39.03
CA PHE A 215 -33.58 -13.26 -37.62
C PHE A 215 -32.11 -13.24 -37.17
N PHE A 216 -31.28 -14.10 -37.76
CA PHE A 216 -29.86 -14.25 -37.42
C PHE A 216 -28.92 -13.45 -38.34
N ASP A 217 -29.43 -12.46 -39.07
CA ASP A 217 -28.57 -11.60 -39.88
C ASP A 217 -27.60 -10.82 -38.98
N GLU A 218 -26.36 -10.68 -39.41
CA GLU A 218 -25.25 -10.03 -38.69
C GLU A 218 -25.04 -10.55 -37.25
N SER A 219 -25.40 -11.81 -36.97
CA SER A 219 -25.23 -12.37 -35.63
C SER A 219 -23.77 -12.61 -35.29
N LYS A 220 -23.36 -12.21 -34.09
CA LYS A 220 -22.01 -12.41 -33.57
C LYS A 220 -21.93 -13.74 -32.83
N PHE A 221 -20.93 -14.55 -33.17
CA PHE A 221 -20.58 -15.77 -32.45
C PHE A 221 -19.25 -15.56 -31.72
N THR A 222 -19.22 -15.83 -30.43
CA THR A 222 -18.01 -15.76 -29.61
C THR A 222 -17.81 -17.09 -28.89
N GLY A 223 -16.65 -17.71 -29.05
CA GLY A 223 -16.23 -18.88 -28.30
C GLY A 223 -14.97 -18.58 -27.50
N LEU A 224 -14.96 -18.89 -26.21
CA LEU A 224 -13.81 -18.76 -25.32
C LEU A 224 -13.45 -20.15 -24.78
N LEU A 225 -12.20 -20.56 -24.99
CA LEU A 225 -11.61 -21.74 -24.35
C LEU A 225 -10.49 -21.27 -23.42
N ARG A 226 -10.46 -21.76 -22.19
CA ARG A 226 -9.56 -21.30 -21.14
C ARG A 226 -9.09 -22.46 -20.26
N SER A 227 -7.83 -22.39 -19.86
CA SER A 227 -7.19 -23.32 -18.93
C SER A 227 -6.55 -22.51 -17.79
N ASP A 228 -7.00 -22.74 -16.56
CA ASP A 228 -6.45 -22.15 -15.34
C ASP A 228 -5.61 -23.23 -14.63
N PHE A 229 -4.31 -23.00 -14.52
CA PHE A 229 -3.36 -23.90 -13.86
C PHE A 229 -3.15 -23.43 -12.41
N GLN A 230 -3.83 -24.06 -11.44
CA GLN A 230 -3.66 -23.85 -10.00
C GLN A 230 -2.67 -24.87 -9.42
N LYS A 231 -2.28 -24.68 -8.15
CA LYS A 231 -1.30 -25.55 -7.46
C LYS A 231 -1.78 -27.01 -7.33
N GLU A 232 -3.07 -27.21 -7.09
CA GLU A 232 -3.65 -28.53 -6.81
C GLU A 232 -4.49 -29.09 -7.96
N GLU A 233 -5.06 -28.24 -8.81
CA GLU A 233 -5.93 -28.65 -9.90
C GLU A 233 -5.77 -27.80 -11.17
N THR A 234 -6.17 -28.36 -12.31
CA THR A 234 -6.24 -27.62 -13.58
C THR A 234 -7.70 -27.51 -14.00
N ILE A 235 -8.20 -26.28 -14.09
CA ILE A 235 -9.60 -26.00 -14.43
C ILE A 235 -9.67 -25.65 -15.92
N ILE A 236 -10.43 -26.44 -16.68
CA ILE A 236 -10.69 -26.17 -18.09
C ILE A 236 -12.11 -25.64 -18.22
N SER A 237 -12.27 -24.53 -18.93
CA SER A 237 -13.55 -23.92 -19.20
C SER A 237 -13.72 -23.58 -20.67
N ALA A 238 -14.91 -23.83 -21.19
CA ALA A 238 -15.30 -23.49 -22.55
C ALA A 238 -16.67 -22.80 -22.50
N VAL A 239 -16.80 -21.63 -23.11
CA VAL A 239 -18.07 -20.89 -23.21
C VAL A 239 -18.28 -20.47 -24.65
N ALA A 240 -19.46 -20.72 -25.18
CA ALA A 240 -19.90 -20.27 -26.49
C ALA A 240 -21.12 -19.36 -26.34
N MET A 241 -21.14 -18.26 -27.09
CA MET A 241 -22.19 -17.26 -27.06
C MET A 241 -22.60 -16.89 -28.49
N VAL A 242 -23.90 -16.78 -28.72
CA VAL A 242 -24.49 -16.20 -29.94
C VAL A 242 -25.24 -14.94 -29.54
N THR A 243 -24.88 -13.81 -30.14
CA THR A 243 -25.54 -12.52 -29.96
C THR A 243 -26.24 -12.13 -31.25
N VAL A 244 -27.54 -11.89 -31.17
CA VAL A 244 -28.38 -11.42 -32.28
C VAL A 244 -28.51 -9.90 -32.17
N PRO A 245 -28.35 -9.13 -33.28
CA PRO A 245 -28.47 -7.66 -33.27
C PRO A 245 -29.82 -7.12 -32.78
N LYS A 246 -30.84 -7.99 -32.70
CA LYS A 246 -32.14 -7.71 -32.05
C LYS A 246 -32.08 -7.54 -30.53
N GLY A 247 -30.88 -7.62 -29.95
CA GLY A 247 -30.67 -7.43 -28.52
C GLY A 247 -30.96 -8.67 -27.70
N ILE A 248 -30.75 -9.85 -28.27
CA ILE A 248 -30.91 -11.14 -27.59
C ILE A 248 -29.59 -11.88 -27.72
N TRP A 249 -29.11 -12.48 -26.63
CA TRP A 249 -27.99 -13.40 -26.69
C TRP A 249 -28.27 -14.64 -25.84
N ALA A 250 -27.67 -15.74 -26.28
CA ALA A 250 -27.69 -17.00 -25.58
C ALA A 250 -26.26 -17.50 -25.45
N GLN A 251 -25.94 -18.07 -24.28
CA GLN A 251 -24.62 -18.62 -24.01
C GLN A 251 -24.74 -19.98 -23.33
N ALA A 252 -23.79 -20.86 -23.63
CA ALA A 252 -23.67 -22.17 -23.03
C ALA A 252 -22.20 -22.42 -22.70
N GLY A 253 -21.95 -22.98 -21.53
CA GLY A 253 -20.61 -23.20 -21.01
C GLY A 253 -20.44 -24.56 -20.36
N TYR A 254 -19.19 -24.97 -20.25
CA TYR A 254 -18.77 -26.13 -19.51
C TYR A 254 -17.50 -25.78 -18.73
N ASN A 255 -17.46 -26.14 -17.46
CA ASN A 255 -16.34 -25.98 -16.57
C ASN A 255 -16.07 -27.33 -15.88
N THR A 256 -14.81 -27.77 -15.83
CA THR A 256 -14.46 -29.07 -15.23
C THR A 256 -14.75 -29.14 -13.74
N LEU A 257 -14.69 -28.02 -13.02
CA LEU A 257 -14.97 -27.94 -11.58
C LEU A 257 -16.44 -27.63 -11.30
N TYR A 258 -17.03 -26.65 -12.00
CA TYR A 258 -18.37 -26.15 -11.71
C TYR A 258 -19.49 -26.71 -12.59
N GLY A 259 -19.16 -27.57 -13.56
CA GLY A 259 -20.12 -28.27 -14.42
C GLY A 259 -20.61 -27.44 -15.61
N ALA A 260 -21.84 -27.72 -16.07
CA ALA A 260 -22.43 -27.05 -17.23
C ALA A 260 -23.15 -25.77 -16.85
N SER A 261 -23.08 -24.76 -17.71
CA SER A 261 -23.81 -23.51 -17.56
C SER A 261 -24.59 -23.15 -18.82
N GLY A 262 -25.70 -22.43 -18.63
CA GLY A 262 -26.58 -21.95 -19.68
C GLY A 262 -27.15 -20.60 -19.32
N GLY A 263 -27.17 -19.69 -20.29
CA GLY A 263 -27.48 -18.29 -20.07
C GLY A 263 -28.30 -17.68 -21.19
N LEU A 264 -29.19 -16.77 -20.82
CA LEU A 264 -29.97 -15.95 -21.75
C LEU A 264 -29.91 -14.50 -21.30
N GLY A 265 -29.73 -13.60 -22.25
CA GLY A 265 -29.78 -12.18 -22.00
C GLY A 265 -30.53 -11.41 -23.06
N LEU A 266 -31.10 -10.29 -22.63
CA LEU A 266 -32.00 -9.48 -23.42
C LEU A 266 -31.85 -7.99 -23.11
N ASN A 267 -31.88 -7.18 -24.17
CA ASN A 267 -31.96 -5.73 -24.10
C ASN A 267 -33.42 -5.31 -23.97
N ILE A 268 -33.82 -4.96 -22.75
CA ILE A 268 -35.14 -4.38 -22.45
C ILE A 268 -35.30 -3.09 -23.25
N THR A 269 -34.30 -2.20 -23.16
CA THR A 269 -34.21 -0.97 -23.96
C THR A 269 -32.85 -0.89 -24.65
N THR A 270 -32.61 0.13 -25.48
CA THR A 270 -31.27 0.33 -26.08
C THR A 270 -30.17 0.59 -25.06
N GLN A 271 -30.53 0.85 -23.79
CA GLN A 271 -29.60 1.14 -22.70
C GLN A 271 -29.72 0.13 -21.56
N ILE A 272 -30.87 -0.50 -21.32
CA ILE A 272 -31.05 -1.44 -20.21
C ILE A 272 -31.01 -2.86 -20.73
N ALA A 273 -30.13 -3.65 -20.14
CA ALA A 273 -29.90 -5.06 -20.45
C ALA A 273 -30.04 -5.91 -19.18
N ILE A 274 -30.59 -7.11 -19.32
CA ILE A 274 -30.65 -8.09 -18.25
C ILE A 274 -30.13 -9.43 -18.76
N GLU A 275 -29.39 -10.14 -17.92
CA GLU A 275 -28.88 -11.48 -18.20
C GLU A 275 -29.17 -12.39 -17.02
N TYR A 276 -29.56 -13.62 -17.32
CA TYR A 276 -29.75 -14.68 -16.35
C TYR A 276 -28.92 -15.90 -16.77
N ASN A 277 -28.07 -16.37 -15.86
CA ASN A 277 -27.31 -17.62 -16.04
C ASN A 277 -27.70 -18.64 -14.99
N PHE A 278 -27.67 -19.89 -15.42
CA PHE A 278 -27.88 -21.08 -14.62
C PHE A 278 -26.65 -21.96 -14.74
N GLU A 279 -26.14 -22.44 -13.62
CA GLU A 279 -24.98 -23.34 -13.55
C GLU A 279 -25.36 -24.57 -12.72
N THR A 280 -25.06 -25.75 -13.25
CA THR A 280 -25.29 -27.03 -12.58
C THR A 280 -23.99 -27.79 -12.48
N ALA A 281 -23.59 -28.10 -11.25
CA ALA A 281 -22.39 -28.85 -10.99
C ALA A 281 -22.54 -30.34 -11.33
N PHE A 282 -21.44 -30.96 -11.73
CA PHE A 282 -21.33 -32.40 -11.95
C PHE A 282 -20.43 -33.04 -10.89
N GLY A 283 -20.55 -34.35 -10.69
CA GLY A 283 -19.75 -35.07 -9.69
C GLY A 283 -20.17 -34.74 -8.26
N ASP A 284 -19.20 -34.60 -7.36
CA ASP A 284 -19.41 -34.45 -5.92
C ASP A 284 -20.21 -33.19 -5.55
N LEU A 285 -20.11 -32.14 -6.38
CA LEU A 285 -20.81 -30.87 -6.17
C LEU A 285 -22.29 -30.90 -6.61
N SER A 286 -22.74 -31.97 -7.29
CA SER A 286 -24.12 -32.07 -7.80
C SER A 286 -25.19 -32.10 -6.70
N ASN A 287 -24.81 -32.55 -5.49
CA ASN A 287 -25.70 -32.66 -4.33
C ASN A 287 -26.05 -31.30 -3.68
N TYR A 288 -25.34 -30.22 -4.04
CA TYR A 288 -25.57 -28.89 -3.47
C TYR A 288 -26.57 -28.05 -4.28
N GLY A 289 -27.08 -28.59 -5.38
CA GLY A 289 -28.06 -27.94 -6.24
C GLY A 289 -27.47 -26.91 -7.20
N PRO A 290 -28.33 -26.26 -8.01
CA PRO A 290 -27.88 -25.33 -9.03
C PRO A 290 -27.49 -23.97 -8.44
N SER A 291 -26.71 -23.24 -9.21
CA SER A 291 -26.32 -21.86 -8.97
C SER A 291 -27.04 -20.93 -9.94
N HIS A 292 -27.49 -19.78 -9.45
CA HIS A 292 -28.22 -18.79 -10.23
C HIS A 292 -27.47 -17.47 -10.26
N GLU A 293 -27.38 -16.87 -11.44
CA GLU A 293 -26.74 -15.57 -11.65
C GLU A 293 -27.71 -14.63 -12.35
N ILE A 294 -27.82 -13.40 -11.84
CA ILE A 294 -28.62 -12.34 -12.43
C ILE A 294 -27.73 -11.11 -12.58
N THR A 295 -27.70 -10.55 -13.79
CA THR A 295 -27.01 -9.29 -14.07
C THR A 295 -27.99 -8.29 -14.65
N LEU A 296 -28.07 -7.11 -14.04
CA LEU A 296 -28.75 -5.94 -14.61
C LEU A 296 -27.70 -4.93 -15.03
N ALA A 297 -27.73 -4.49 -16.27
CA ALA A 297 -26.75 -3.56 -16.81
C ALA A 297 -27.38 -2.36 -17.51
N TYR A 298 -26.74 -1.21 -17.35
CA TYR A 298 -27.00 0.02 -18.09
C TYR A 298 -25.83 0.30 -19.04
N ARG A 299 -26.11 0.23 -20.34
CA ARG A 299 -25.21 0.51 -21.45
C ARG A 299 -25.25 1.98 -21.83
N PHE A 300 -24.07 2.59 -21.88
CA PHE A 300 -23.90 3.92 -22.45
C PHE A 300 -23.72 3.84 -23.96
N LYS A 301 -24.41 4.72 -24.69
CA LYS A 301 -24.18 4.86 -26.13
C LYS A 301 -22.82 5.49 -26.34
N ASN A 302 -21.98 4.83 -27.14
CA ASN A 302 -20.71 5.40 -27.56
C ASN A 302 -20.96 6.31 -28.78
N ASN A 303 -20.50 7.56 -28.72
CA ASN A 303 -20.59 8.50 -29.85
C ASN A 303 -19.29 8.58 -30.66
N ASN A 304 -18.25 7.85 -30.24
CA ASN A 304 -16.94 7.86 -30.89
C ASN A 304 -16.79 6.62 -31.76
N TYR A 305 -16.47 6.86 -33.04
CA TYR A 305 -16.16 5.82 -34.01
C TYR A 305 -14.69 5.41 -33.84
N TYR A 306 -14.43 4.12 -33.63
CA TYR A 306 -13.08 3.58 -33.52
C TYR A 306 -12.82 2.61 -34.68
N ASP A 307 -11.81 2.89 -35.50
CA ASP A 307 -11.52 2.15 -36.76
C ASP A 307 -11.30 0.64 -36.58
N TYR A 308 -11.00 0.18 -35.36
CA TYR A 308 -10.57 -1.18 -35.06
C TYR A 308 -11.67 -2.10 -34.54
N SER A 309 -12.94 -1.67 -34.59
CA SER A 309 -14.03 -2.44 -33.99
C SER A 309 -15.29 -2.28 -34.83
N ARG A 310 -15.76 -3.37 -35.46
CA ARG A 310 -17.05 -3.37 -36.18
C ARG A 310 -18.14 -2.99 -35.18
N GLU A 311 -18.80 -1.86 -35.37
CA GLU A 311 -19.92 -1.46 -34.50
C GLU A 311 -20.99 -2.57 -34.51
N ASP A 312 -21.20 -3.19 -33.35
CA ASP A 312 -22.35 -4.05 -33.13
C ASP A 312 -23.53 -3.13 -32.82
N GLU A 313 -24.23 -2.62 -33.83
CA GLU A 313 -25.50 -1.90 -33.60
C GLU A 313 -26.51 -2.87 -32.99
N VAL A 314 -26.70 -2.78 -31.67
CA VAL A 314 -27.64 -3.67 -30.96
C VAL A 314 -28.95 -2.93 -30.65
N SER A 315 -30.02 -3.36 -31.33
CA SER A 315 -31.40 -2.89 -31.12
C SER A 315 -32.03 -3.49 -29.85
N SER A 316 -33.25 -3.05 -29.51
CA SER A 316 -33.96 -3.50 -28.30
C SER A 316 -35.36 -3.98 -28.60
N ILE A 317 -35.91 -4.83 -27.73
CA ILE A 317 -37.23 -5.46 -27.93
C ILE A 317 -38.37 -4.44 -27.83
N LEU A 318 -38.21 -3.39 -27.00
CA LEU A 318 -39.24 -2.36 -26.78
C LEU A 318 -39.17 -1.14 -27.72
N SER A 319 -38.20 -1.08 -28.64
CA SER A 319 -38.07 0.06 -29.57
C SER A 319 -38.83 -0.20 -30.86
N SER A 320 -40.01 0.40 -31.01
CA SER A 320 -40.73 0.45 -32.29
C SER A 320 -40.12 1.54 -33.19
N GLY A 321 -39.43 1.12 -34.25
CA GLY A 321 -39.17 1.97 -35.42
C GLY A 321 -37.73 2.42 -35.58
N GLY A 322 -37.03 1.82 -36.55
CA GLY A 322 -35.75 2.30 -37.03
C GLY A 322 -34.94 1.25 -37.79
N ASN A 323 -35.38 0.88 -38.99
CA ASN A 323 -34.48 0.27 -39.97
C ASN A 323 -33.50 1.33 -40.44
N THR A 324 -32.43 1.60 -39.69
CA THR A 324 -31.29 2.36 -40.21
C THR A 324 -30.44 1.42 -41.06
N LYS A 325 -30.59 1.56 -42.38
CA LYS A 325 -29.70 0.92 -43.35
C LYS A 325 -28.27 1.43 -43.11
N ARG A 326 -27.33 0.50 -42.94
CA ARG A 326 -25.87 0.74 -42.98
C ARG A 326 -25.52 1.74 -44.08
N ARG A 327 -24.87 2.83 -43.70
CA ARG A 327 -24.23 3.74 -44.65
C ARG A 327 -22.88 3.13 -45.01
N VAL A 328 -22.87 2.24 -46.01
CA VAL A 328 -21.62 1.79 -46.63
C VAL A 328 -20.92 3.03 -47.19
N VAL A 329 -19.74 3.36 -46.65
CA VAL A 329 -18.88 4.44 -47.13
C VAL A 329 -18.42 4.09 -48.54
N LYS A 330 -19.19 4.53 -49.54
CA LYS A 330 -18.79 4.48 -50.94
C LYS A 330 -17.97 5.73 -51.23
N LYS A 331 -16.69 5.51 -51.55
CA LYS A 331 -15.71 6.48 -52.03
C LYS A 331 -16.38 7.50 -52.98
N THR A 332 -16.47 8.76 -52.56
CA THR A 332 -17.16 9.82 -53.29
C THR A 332 -16.29 10.37 -54.41
N THR A 333 -16.80 10.26 -55.64
CA THR A 333 -16.38 11.11 -56.78
C THR A 333 -17.52 12.12 -57.02
N PRO A 334 -17.24 13.42 -57.23
CA PRO A 334 -18.29 14.43 -57.30
C PRO A 334 -18.88 14.50 -58.71
N SER A 335 -20.22 14.47 -58.81
CA SER A 335 -20.97 14.84 -60.00
C SER A 335 -21.98 15.92 -59.66
N VAL A 336 -21.91 17.02 -60.42
CA VAL A 336 -22.79 18.19 -60.38
C VAL A 336 -24.12 17.85 -61.06
N ALA A 337 -25.24 18.31 -60.50
CA ALA A 337 -26.49 18.40 -61.22
C ALA A 337 -27.25 19.68 -60.85
N ASN A 338 -27.49 20.50 -61.87
CA ASN A 338 -28.45 21.59 -61.92
C ASN A 338 -29.87 21.08 -61.67
N ASN A 339 -30.75 21.91 -61.09
CA ASN A 339 -32.07 22.11 -61.69
C ASN A 339 -32.75 23.42 -61.30
N LYS A 340 -33.57 23.85 -62.26
CA LYS A 340 -34.10 25.19 -62.52
C LYS A 340 -35.58 25.22 -62.13
N LYS A 341 -36.09 26.45 -61.94
CA LYS A 341 -37.50 26.92 -62.05
C LYS A 341 -38.42 26.68 -60.85
N THR A 342 -39.38 27.55 -60.50
CA THR A 342 -39.65 29.01 -60.67
C THR A 342 -40.90 29.25 -59.80
N ILE A 343 -40.89 30.29 -58.96
CA ILE A 343 -41.83 31.44 -58.95
C ILE A 343 -43.31 31.07 -58.82
N ASP A 344 -43.86 31.31 -57.62
CA ASP A 344 -45.13 32.02 -57.42
C ASP A 344 -45.26 32.38 -55.93
N ALA A 345 -44.93 33.62 -55.56
CA ALA A 345 -45.39 34.28 -54.31
C ALA A 345 -44.82 35.71 -54.16
N LYS A 346 -45.03 36.58 -55.15
CA LYS A 346 -44.49 37.96 -55.10
C LYS A 346 -45.44 39.01 -54.51
N ALA A 347 -46.41 38.59 -53.68
CA ALA A 347 -47.33 39.51 -52.98
C ALA A 347 -47.39 39.28 -51.46
N LYS A 348 -46.46 38.49 -50.90
CA LYS A 348 -46.28 38.28 -49.45
C LYS A 348 -44.82 38.46 -49.00
N ALA A 349 -44.00 39.12 -49.82
CA ALA A 349 -42.55 39.18 -49.65
C ALA A 349 -42.03 40.45 -48.94
N GLU A 350 -42.84 41.51 -48.84
CA GLU A 350 -42.35 42.81 -48.33
C GLU A 350 -42.68 43.06 -46.85
N ALA A 351 -43.68 42.38 -46.28
CA ALA A 351 -43.96 42.45 -44.83
C ALA A 351 -43.17 41.43 -44.00
N ASP A 352 -42.83 40.26 -44.57
CA ASP A 352 -42.03 39.20 -43.91
C ASP A 352 -40.51 39.45 -43.99
N ALA A 353 -40.05 40.30 -44.92
CA ALA A 353 -38.63 40.62 -45.08
C ALA A 353 -38.07 41.46 -43.91
N GLN A 354 -38.89 42.33 -43.32
CA GLN A 354 -38.44 43.22 -42.24
C GLN A 354 -38.46 42.51 -40.86
N THR A 355 -39.33 41.52 -40.66
CA THR A 355 -39.34 40.66 -39.47
C THR A 355 -38.28 39.54 -39.53
N LYS A 356 -37.96 39.03 -40.73
CA LYS A 356 -36.85 38.07 -40.90
C LYS A 356 -35.46 38.69 -40.72
N LEU A 357 -35.24 39.93 -41.16
CA LEU A 357 -33.94 40.59 -40.98
C LEU A 357 -33.61 40.80 -39.50
N VAL A 358 -34.58 41.25 -38.69
CA VAL A 358 -34.38 41.44 -37.23
C VAL A 358 -34.26 40.10 -36.48
N ALA A 359 -34.95 39.04 -36.94
CA ALA A 359 -34.82 37.71 -36.38
C ALA A 359 -33.51 37.00 -36.79
N GLU A 360 -33.01 37.22 -38.01
CA GLU A 360 -31.70 36.73 -38.46
C GLU A 360 -30.55 37.48 -37.79
N GLU A 361 -30.69 38.77 -37.48
CA GLU A 361 -29.68 39.54 -36.76
C GLU A 361 -29.56 39.06 -35.29
N LYS A 362 -30.69 38.86 -34.60
CA LYS A 362 -30.71 38.25 -33.27
C LYS A 362 -30.25 36.79 -33.27
N ALA A 363 -30.58 36.02 -34.31
CA ALA A 363 -30.10 34.65 -34.44
C ALA A 363 -28.58 34.60 -34.71
N LYS A 364 -28.04 35.55 -35.48
CA LYS A 364 -26.59 35.69 -35.70
C LYS A 364 -25.88 36.11 -34.41
N GLU A 365 -26.37 37.09 -33.67
CA GLU A 365 -25.82 37.45 -32.34
C GLU A 365 -25.87 36.27 -31.36
N THR A 366 -26.95 35.48 -31.36
CA THR A 366 -27.06 34.31 -30.48
C THR A 366 -26.12 33.17 -30.90
N ILE A 367 -25.92 32.98 -32.21
CA ILE A 367 -24.94 32.01 -32.75
C ILE A 367 -23.51 32.45 -32.46
N GLU A 368 -23.21 33.74 -32.52
CA GLU A 368 -21.89 34.30 -32.28
C GLU A 368 -21.55 34.31 -30.79
N ALA A 369 -22.52 34.60 -29.91
CA ALA A 369 -22.40 34.43 -28.47
C ALA A 369 -22.22 32.95 -28.06
N ASN A 370 -22.95 32.02 -28.69
CA ASN A 370 -22.77 30.59 -28.45
C ASN A 370 -21.42 30.07 -28.96
N LYS A 371 -20.93 30.57 -30.10
CA LYS A 371 -19.58 30.24 -30.59
C LYS A 371 -18.48 30.78 -29.67
N GLN A 372 -18.63 31.99 -29.13
CA GLN A 372 -17.68 32.52 -28.16
C GLN A 372 -17.70 31.75 -26.83
N ALA A 373 -18.89 31.34 -26.35
CA ALA A 373 -19.01 30.49 -25.16
C ALA A 373 -18.41 29.09 -25.38
N GLU A 374 -18.57 28.52 -26.58
CA GLU A 374 -17.99 27.22 -26.94
C GLU A 374 -16.46 27.30 -27.09
N ILE A 375 -15.92 28.41 -27.61
CA ILE A 375 -14.47 28.67 -27.68
C ILE A 375 -13.88 28.83 -26.26
N LEU A 376 -14.54 29.57 -25.38
CA LEU A 376 -14.11 29.72 -23.98
C LEU A 376 -14.17 28.39 -23.20
N ALA A 377 -15.22 27.58 -23.42
CA ALA A 377 -15.33 26.26 -22.83
C ALA A 377 -14.27 25.28 -23.37
N ARG A 378 -13.90 25.41 -24.65
CA ARG A 378 -12.83 24.62 -25.28
C ARG A 378 -11.45 25.04 -24.77
N GLN A 379 -11.20 26.33 -24.61
CA GLN A 379 -9.96 26.85 -24.00
C GLN A 379 -9.83 26.41 -22.53
N GLN A 380 -10.92 26.42 -21.75
CA GLN A 380 -10.90 25.89 -20.38
C GLN A 380 -10.61 24.39 -20.33
N LYS A 381 -11.16 23.60 -21.27
CA LYS A 381 -10.88 22.17 -21.36
C LYS A 381 -9.46 21.87 -21.83
N GLU A 382 -8.88 22.69 -22.72
CA GLU A 382 -7.48 22.56 -23.15
C GLU A 382 -6.51 22.92 -22.01
N VAL A 383 -6.79 23.98 -21.24
CA VAL A 383 -6.00 24.33 -20.04
C VAL A 383 -6.10 23.24 -18.95
N GLU A 384 -7.28 22.65 -18.74
CA GLU A 384 -7.45 21.55 -17.78
C GLU A 384 -6.78 20.24 -18.28
N ALA A 385 -6.74 20.00 -19.59
CA ALA A 385 -6.05 18.86 -20.18
C ALA A 385 -4.52 19.02 -20.11
N GLU A 386 -4.00 20.23 -20.35
CA GLU A 386 -2.58 20.53 -20.17
C GLU A 386 -2.16 20.41 -18.70
N ALA A 387 -2.98 20.89 -17.76
CA ALA A 387 -2.73 20.72 -16.32
C ALA A 387 -2.66 19.24 -15.92
N LYS A 388 -3.55 18.39 -16.46
CA LYS A 388 -3.53 16.94 -16.22
C LYS A 388 -2.34 16.23 -16.87
N LEU A 389 -1.92 16.66 -18.06
CA LEU A 389 -0.71 16.14 -18.73
C LEU A 389 0.56 16.48 -17.94
N VAL A 390 0.63 17.69 -17.37
CA VAL A 390 1.75 18.12 -16.52
C VAL A 390 1.75 17.35 -15.19
N GLU A 391 0.59 17.08 -14.58
CA GLU A 391 0.51 16.22 -13.39
C GLU A 391 0.89 14.76 -13.70
N GLU A 392 0.46 14.22 -14.84
CA GLU A 392 0.80 12.85 -15.25
C GLU A 392 2.30 12.70 -15.57
N GLN A 393 2.91 13.68 -16.23
CA GLN A 393 4.35 13.70 -16.48
C GLN A 393 5.15 13.77 -15.17
N LYS A 394 4.73 14.63 -14.22
CA LYS A 394 5.36 14.68 -12.89
C LYS A 394 5.20 13.38 -12.11
N ALA A 395 4.06 12.70 -12.23
CA ALA A 395 3.84 11.41 -11.59
C ALA A 395 4.71 10.29 -12.20
N LYS A 396 4.92 10.31 -13.52
CA LYS A 396 5.83 9.37 -14.21
C LYS A 396 7.29 9.61 -13.85
N GLU A 397 7.75 10.86 -13.86
CA GLU A 397 9.13 11.20 -13.45
C GLU A 397 9.39 10.83 -11.99
N LEU A 398 8.41 11.03 -11.10
CA LEU A 398 8.51 10.61 -9.70
C LEU A 398 8.56 9.09 -9.54
N ALA A 399 7.80 8.35 -10.37
CA ALA A 399 7.82 6.88 -10.36
C ALA A 399 9.13 6.31 -10.92
N GLU A 400 9.68 6.90 -11.98
CA GLU A 400 10.97 6.51 -12.56
C GLU A 400 12.14 6.83 -11.62
N ALA A 401 12.12 7.99 -10.97
CA ALA A 401 13.11 8.36 -9.96
C ALA A 401 13.06 7.42 -8.74
N LYS A 402 11.85 7.01 -8.31
CA LYS A 402 11.69 6.03 -7.23
C LYS A 402 12.19 4.64 -7.63
N ALA A 403 11.90 4.20 -8.85
CA ALA A 403 12.39 2.92 -9.37
C ALA A 403 13.93 2.88 -9.50
N GLN A 404 14.56 4.01 -9.88
CA GLN A 404 16.02 4.12 -9.89
C GLN A 404 16.60 4.14 -8.47
N SER A 405 15.97 4.85 -7.52
CA SER A 405 16.37 4.85 -6.11
C SER A 405 16.30 3.45 -5.48
N ASP A 406 15.20 2.74 -5.70
CA ASP A 406 14.98 1.38 -5.17
C ASP A 406 16.00 0.40 -5.77
N LYS A 407 16.39 0.58 -7.04
CA LYS A 407 17.43 -0.23 -7.70
C LYS A 407 18.82 0.05 -7.12
N ILE A 408 19.17 1.31 -6.88
CA ILE A 408 20.45 1.69 -6.26
C ILE A 408 20.52 1.16 -4.82
N GLU A 409 19.42 1.20 -4.07
CA GLU A 409 19.36 0.65 -2.72
C GLU A 409 19.44 -0.88 -2.69
N ALA A 410 18.81 -1.55 -3.66
CA ALA A 410 18.92 -3.00 -3.84
C ALA A 410 20.35 -3.43 -4.19
N ASP A 411 21.02 -2.71 -5.09
CA ASP A 411 22.41 -2.97 -5.47
C ASP A 411 23.38 -2.71 -4.29
N LYS A 412 23.13 -1.66 -3.48
CA LYS A 412 23.89 -1.39 -2.25
C LYS A 412 23.72 -2.49 -1.20
N LYS A 413 22.48 -2.94 -0.95
CA LYS A 413 22.19 -4.06 -0.04
C LYS A 413 22.79 -5.38 -0.55
N ALA A 414 22.84 -5.59 -1.85
CA ALA A 414 23.49 -6.77 -2.44
C ALA A 414 25.02 -6.72 -2.26
N ALA A 415 25.64 -5.55 -2.42
CA ALA A 415 27.07 -5.34 -2.17
C ALA A 415 27.42 -5.53 -0.68
N GLU A 416 26.66 -4.95 0.25
CA GLU A 416 26.85 -5.13 1.69
C GLU A 416 26.70 -6.59 2.12
N ARG A 417 25.71 -7.31 1.56
CA ARG A 417 25.56 -8.76 1.82
C ARG A 417 26.73 -9.58 1.26
N ALA A 418 27.28 -9.21 0.11
CA ALA A 418 28.45 -9.87 -0.46
C ALA A 418 29.71 -9.64 0.39
N GLU A 419 29.91 -8.42 0.88
CA GLU A 419 31.02 -8.07 1.75
C GLU A 419 30.91 -8.73 3.13
N THR A 420 29.71 -8.75 3.72
CA THR A 420 29.44 -9.43 4.98
C THR A 420 29.68 -10.93 4.86
N ARG A 421 29.27 -11.54 3.73
CA ARG A 421 29.50 -12.96 3.46
C ARG A 421 30.99 -13.27 3.25
N ALA A 422 31.73 -12.38 2.57
CA ALA A 422 33.18 -12.51 2.42
C ALA A 422 33.91 -12.40 3.77
N ARG A 423 33.47 -11.47 4.64
CA ARG A 423 34.01 -11.30 6.00
C ARG A 423 33.70 -12.50 6.90
N LEU A 424 32.48 -13.04 6.86
CA LEU A 424 32.10 -14.25 7.59
C LEU A 424 32.88 -15.48 7.12
N GLN A 425 33.12 -15.61 5.82
CA GLN A 425 33.95 -16.70 5.27
C GLN A 425 35.42 -16.54 5.67
N ALA A 426 35.95 -15.31 5.68
CA ALA A 426 37.30 -15.05 6.17
C ALA A 426 37.44 -15.33 7.68
N GLU A 427 36.42 -14.98 8.47
CA GLU A 427 36.39 -15.25 9.91
C GLU A 427 36.23 -16.75 10.21
N GLN A 428 35.39 -17.48 9.46
CA GLN A 428 35.30 -18.94 9.56
C GLN A 428 36.61 -19.62 9.21
N LYS A 429 37.29 -19.18 8.14
CA LYS A 429 38.59 -19.70 7.74
C LYS A 429 39.67 -19.41 8.80
N ALA A 430 39.66 -18.21 9.39
CA ALA A 430 40.56 -17.86 10.49
C ALA A 430 40.28 -18.69 11.76
N LYS A 431 39.02 -19.04 12.05
CA LYS A 431 38.65 -19.94 13.15
C LYS A 431 39.03 -21.39 12.88
N GLU A 432 38.90 -21.87 11.64
CA GLU A 432 39.38 -23.20 11.23
C GLU A 432 40.90 -23.31 11.30
N ASP A 433 41.64 -22.28 10.84
CA ASP A 433 43.10 -22.24 10.91
C ASP A 433 43.58 -22.17 12.39
N ALA A 434 42.87 -21.42 13.25
CA ALA A 434 43.15 -21.36 14.69
C ALA A 434 42.83 -22.67 15.42
N ALA A 435 41.74 -23.35 15.06
CA ALA A 435 41.38 -24.67 15.57
C ALA A 435 42.38 -25.75 15.11
N GLY A 436 42.85 -25.67 13.86
CA GLY A 436 43.91 -26.52 13.33
C GLY A 436 45.25 -26.32 14.04
N ALA A 437 45.61 -25.08 14.38
CA ALA A 437 46.81 -24.77 15.16
C ALA A 437 46.70 -25.27 16.62
N GLN A 438 45.54 -25.14 17.26
CA GLN A 438 45.29 -25.68 18.60
C GLN A 438 45.28 -27.22 18.62
N ALA A 439 44.71 -27.87 17.61
CA ALA A 439 44.73 -29.33 17.48
C ALA A 439 46.15 -29.87 17.26
N LYS A 440 47.00 -29.12 16.54
CA LYS A 440 48.41 -29.48 16.34
C LYS A 440 49.25 -29.29 17.61
N LEU A 441 49.00 -28.23 18.38
CA LEU A 441 49.61 -28.01 19.71
C LEU A 441 49.20 -29.09 20.73
N LEU A 442 47.92 -29.46 20.78
CA LEU A 442 47.41 -30.54 21.65
C LEU A 442 47.93 -31.93 21.24
N ALA A 443 48.12 -32.18 19.94
CA ALA A 443 48.71 -33.42 19.43
C ALA A 443 50.22 -33.49 19.71
N GLU A 444 50.95 -32.38 19.60
CA GLU A 444 52.38 -32.30 19.90
C GLU A 444 52.66 -32.40 21.42
N GLN A 445 51.76 -31.86 22.24
CA GLN A 445 51.82 -31.97 23.70
C GLN A 445 51.45 -33.38 24.18
N LYS A 446 50.41 -34.01 23.61
CA LYS A 446 50.11 -35.44 23.87
C LYS A 446 51.18 -36.40 23.34
N ALA A 447 51.88 -36.06 22.27
CA ALA A 447 53.01 -36.85 21.76
C ALA A 447 54.26 -36.75 22.67
N LYS A 448 54.50 -35.59 23.31
CA LYS A 448 55.57 -35.44 24.31
C LYS A 448 55.22 -36.10 25.65
N ASP A 449 53.99 -35.96 26.13
CA ASP A 449 53.54 -36.57 27.39
C ASP A 449 53.40 -38.11 27.29
N ALA A 450 53.08 -38.64 26.10
CA ALA A 450 53.08 -40.08 25.83
C ALA A 450 54.49 -40.66 25.63
N ALA A 451 55.45 -39.86 25.13
CA ALA A 451 56.85 -40.28 24.99
C ALA A 451 57.59 -40.34 26.35
N ASP A 452 57.30 -39.43 27.28
CA ASP A 452 57.91 -39.42 28.62
C ASP A 452 57.26 -40.43 29.60
N ALA A 453 56.00 -40.83 29.35
CA ALA A 453 55.32 -41.88 30.13
C ALA A 453 55.66 -43.32 29.65
N GLN A 454 56.01 -43.51 28.38
CA GLN A 454 56.46 -44.82 27.86
C GLN A 454 57.96 -45.08 28.09
N ALA A 455 58.79 -44.05 28.32
CA ALA A 455 60.19 -44.22 28.70
C ALA A 455 60.41 -44.65 30.17
N LYS A 456 59.37 -44.62 31.02
CA LYS A 456 59.46 -44.93 32.46
C LYS A 456 58.73 -46.22 32.88
N LEU A 457 58.01 -46.88 31.97
CA LEU A 457 57.29 -48.14 32.22
C LEU A 457 57.81 -49.31 31.35
N LEU A 458 58.63 -49.04 30.33
CA LEU A 458 59.32 -50.08 29.53
C LEU A 458 60.74 -50.43 30.03
N ALA A 459 61.19 -49.85 31.16
CA ALA A 459 62.49 -50.13 31.75
C ALA A 459 62.45 -51.11 32.94
N GLU A 460 61.26 -51.56 33.39
CA GLU A 460 61.15 -52.41 34.60
C GLU A 460 60.34 -53.71 34.43
N GLN A 461 59.77 -54.02 33.25
CA GLN A 461 58.91 -55.21 33.16
C GLN A 461 58.95 -56.05 31.88
N GLU A 462 59.97 -55.92 31.03
CA GLU A 462 60.29 -56.95 30.01
C GLU A 462 61.81 -57.23 29.96
N ALA A 463 62.37 -57.40 31.15
CA ALA A 463 63.49 -58.31 31.41
C ALA A 463 63.00 -59.71 31.81
N LYS A 464 61.88 -60.17 31.23
CA LYS A 464 61.39 -61.56 31.32
C LYS A 464 60.66 -61.95 30.03
N ASP A 465 61.48 -62.39 29.07
CA ASP A 465 61.28 -63.59 28.25
C ASP A 465 59.97 -63.68 27.45
N ALA A 466 59.92 -63.32 26.17
CA ALA A 466 60.51 -64.08 25.05
C ALA A 466 60.19 -65.58 25.12
N ALA A 467 59.23 -66.05 24.32
CA ALA A 467 59.40 -67.24 23.45
C ALA A 467 58.07 -67.63 22.77
N ASP A 468 58.19 -67.77 21.45
CA ASP A 468 57.52 -68.75 20.59
C ASP A 468 56.00 -68.60 20.39
N ALA A 469 55.53 -67.95 19.33
CA ALA A 469 55.68 -68.32 17.92
C ALA A 469 55.05 -69.68 17.55
N GLN A 470 53.96 -69.56 16.79
CA GLN A 470 53.61 -70.40 15.64
C GLN A 470 53.28 -71.88 15.88
N ALA A 471 52.05 -72.29 15.58
CA ALA A 471 51.74 -72.82 14.26
C ALA A 471 50.29 -73.33 14.13
N LYS A 472 49.68 -72.89 13.02
CA LYS A 472 48.75 -73.57 12.09
C LYS A 472 47.60 -74.44 12.62
N LEU A 473 46.34 -74.10 12.32
CA LEU A 473 45.59 -74.32 11.07
C LEU A 473 45.28 -75.80 10.75
N LEU A 474 43.99 -76.04 10.48
CA LEU A 474 43.32 -77.23 9.94
C LEU A 474 43.00 -78.35 10.94
N ALA A 475 41.71 -78.54 11.21
CA ALA A 475 41.01 -79.75 10.76
C ALA A 475 39.51 -79.64 11.04
N GLU A 476 38.78 -79.99 10.00
CA GLU A 476 37.37 -80.24 9.88
C GLU A 476 36.92 -81.43 10.75
N GLN A 477 35.61 -81.47 11.00
CA GLN A 477 34.81 -82.68 11.26
C GLN A 477 34.54 -83.11 12.72
N GLU A 478 33.29 -83.55 12.89
CA GLU A 478 32.70 -84.32 14.01
C GLU A 478 32.19 -83.49 15.20
N ALA A 479 30.90 -83.18 15.29
CA ALA A 479 29.72 -84.02 15.53
C ALA A 479 29.53 -84.42 17.02
N LYS A 480 28.27 -84.20 17.47
CA LYS A 480 27.60 -84.79 18.65
C LYS A 480 28.07 -84.27 20.01
N ASP A 481 27.28 -84.25 21.09
CA ASP A 481 25.84 -84.22 21.41
C ASP A 481 25.82 -84.23 22.96
N ALA A 482 24.71 -83.79 23.54
CA ALA A 482 24.16 -84.26 24.82
C ALA A 482 24.42 -83.47 26.13
N ALA A 483 23.26 -83.07 26.71
CA ALA A 483 22.83 -83.19 28.11
C ALA A 483 23.50 -82.23 29.12
N ASP A 484 22.78 -81.44 29.91
CA ASP A 484 21.74 -81.73 30.91
C ASP A 484 21.18 -80.34 31.39
N ALA A 485 20.03 -80.11 32.01
CA ALA A 485 18.97 -80.89 32.61
C ALA A 485 17.74 -79.97 32.82
N GLN A 486 16.64 -80.61 33.17
CA GLN A 486 15.26 -80.15 33.24
C GLN A 486 14.90 -79.23 34.43
N ALA A 487 13.69 -78.65 34.30
CA ALA A 487 12.72 -78.32 35.36
C ALA A 487 12.96 -76.98 36.11
N LYS A 488 11.96 -76.18 36.46
CA LYS A 488 10.55 -76.49 36.79
C LYS A 488 9.73 -75.18 36.84
N LEU A 489 8.70 -75.10 35.98
CA LEU A 489 7.30 -74.68 36.19
C LEU A 489 6.89 -73.72 37.34
N LEU A 490 6.01 -72.78 36.94
CA LEU A 490 4.78 -72.27 37.61
C LEU A 490 5.00 -71.50 38.93
N ALA A 491 4.22 -70.54 39.36
CA ALA A 491 2.92 -69.97 39.01
C ALA A 491 2.83 -68.69 39.89
N GLU A 492 2.46 -67.55 39.35
CA GLU A 492 1.09 -67.03 39.40
C GLU A 492 0.60 -66.58 40.80
N GLN A 493 0.30 -65.27 40.85
CA GLN A 493 -0.78 -64.60 41.59
C GLN A 493 -0.63 -64.16 43.06
N LYS A 494 -1.04 -62.89 43.21
CA LYS A 494 -1.76 -62.23 44.33
C LYS A 494 -0.91 -61.88 45.56
N ALA A 495 -1.16 -60.80 46.30
CA ALA A 495 -1.94 -59.57 46.16
C ALA A 495 -1.73 -58.79 47.48
N LYS A 496 -1.81 -57.46 47.39
CA LYS A 496 -2.51 -56.56 48.33
C LYS A 496 -1.97 -56.22 49.75
N ASP A 497 -2.04 -54.90 49.96
CA ASP A 497 -2.53 -54.14 51.12
C ASP A 497 -1.56 -53.61 52.21
N ALA A 498 -1.66 -52.27 52.35
CA ALA A 498 -1.68 -51.44 53.56
C ALA A 498 -0.48 -51.51 54.53
N ALA A 499 0.33 -50.46 54.60
CA ALA A 499 0.18 -49.33 55.52
C ALA A 499 0.37 -49.72 57.00
N ASP A 500 1.51 -49.37 57.57
CA ASP A 500 1.49 -48.61 58.82
C ASP A 500 2.81 -47.88 59.10
N ALA A 501 2.64 -46.68 59.65
CA ALA A 501 3.66 -45.69 59.89
C ALA A 501 4.45 -45.96 61.17
N GLN A 502 5.75 -45.68 61.16
CA GLN A 502 6.43 -45.16 62.34
C GLN A 502 7.44 -44.08 61.96
N ALA A 503 7.05 -42.86 62.30
CA ALA A 503 7.83 -41.66 62.21
C ALA A 503 8.78 -41.53 63.42
N LYS A 504 9.83 -40.74 63.18
CA LYS A 504 10.57 -39.91 64.15
C LYS A 504 11.53 -40.62 65.12
N LEU A 505 12.79 -40.62 64.72
CA LEU A 505 13.81 -39.84 65.44
C LEU A 505 15.04 -39.63 64.53
N LEU A 506 15.05 -38.53 63.78
CA LEU A 506 16.24 -37.77 63.39
C LEU A 506 15.77 -36.43 62.79
N ALA A 507 15.07 -35.68 63.64
CA ALA A 507 14.81 -34.27 63.45
C ALA A 507 15.79 -33.52 64.36
N GLU A 508 17.03 -33.34 63.91
CA GLU A 508 17.87 -32.18 64.24
C GLU A 508 19.17 -32.25 63.44
N GLN A 509 19.12 -31.77 62.19
CA GLN A 509 20.22 -31.10 61.46
C GLN A 509 19.77 -30.85 60.01
N LYS A 510 18.66 -30.11 59.85
CA LYS A 510 18.28 -29.55 58.55
C LYS A 510 17.74 -28.14 58.72
N ALA A 511 18.56 -27.29 59.35
CA ALA A 511 18.33 -25.87 59.48
C ALA A 511 19.68 -25.14 59.49
N LYS A 512 20.29 -25.04 58.30
CA LYS A 512 21.33 -24.10 57.82
C LYS A 512 22.25 -24.85 56.86
N GLU A 513 21.93 -24.80 55.56
CA GLU A 513 22.91 -24.78 54.45
C GLU A 513 22.28 -24.90 53.04
N ASP A 514 20.95 -24.86 52.88
CA ASP A 514 20.31 -24.82 51.54
C ASP A 514 19.63 -23.47 51.23
N ALA A 515 20.16 -22.35 51.73
CA ALA A 515 19.62 -21.01 51.44
C ALA A 515 20.59 -20.03 50.78
N ASP A 516 21.91 -20.23 50.85
CA ASP A 516 22.89 -19.22 50.38
C ASP A 516 23.61 -19.56 49.06
N ALA A 517 23.43 -20.76 48.50
CA ALA A 517 24.14 -21.16 47.27
C ALA A 517 23.34 -20.89 45.97
N GLN A 518 22.01 -20.83 46.01
CA GLN A 518 21.18 -20.57 44.81
C GLN A 518 20.85 -19.10 44.58
N ALA A 519 20.91 -18.25 45.61
CA ALA A 519 20.67 -16.80 45.46
C ALA A 519 21.88 -16.03 44.89
N LYS A 520 23.10 -16.55 45.03
CA LYS A 520 24.32 -15.87 44.59
C LYS A 520 24.66 -16.13 43.11
N LEU A 521 24.33 -17.31 42.58
CA LEU A 521 24.57 -17.69 41.18
C LEU A 521 23.58 -17.03 40.20
N LEU A 522 22.33 -16.84 40.62
CA LEU A 522 21.29 -16.17 39.81
C LEU A 522 21.43 -14.64 39.76
N ALA A 523 21.97 -14.02 40.83
CA ALA A 523 22.22 -12.59 40.86
C ALA A 523 23.49 -12.20 40.06
N GLU A 524 24.52 -13.05 40.05
CA GLU A 524 25.78 -12.78 39.34
C GLU A 524 25.70 -13.08 37.83
N GLN A 525 24.84 -14.01 37.40
CA GLN A 525 24.55 -14.22 35.97
C GLN A 525 23.69 -13.10 35.38
N LYS A 526 22.67 -12.62 36.10
CA LYS A 526 21.79 -11.55 35.62
C LYS A 526 22.49 -10.19 35.56
N ALA A 527 23.40 -9.91 36.50
CA ALA A 527 24.23 -8.71 36.49
C ALA A 527 25.31 -8.71 35.38
N LYS A 528 25.78 -9.89 34.92
CA LYS A 528 26.69 -10.00 33.78
C LYS A 528 25.98 -9.90 32.44
N GLU A 529 24.80 -10.51 32.28
CA GLU A 529 24.01 -10.41 31.05
C GLU A 529 23.47 -9.00 30.80
N ASP A 530 23.03 -8.28 31.83
CA ASP A 530 22.56 -6.89 31.67
C ASP A 530 23.72 -5.91 31.41
N ALA A 531 24.91 -6.16 31.98
CA ALA A 531 26.12 -5.37 31.72
C ALA A 531 26.69 -5.60 30.32
N ASP A 532 26.69 -6.84 29.81
CA ASP A 532 27.14 -7.18 28.47
C ASP A 532 26.14 -6.71 27.40
N ALA A 533 24.84 -6.72 27.68
CA ALA A 533 23.81 -6.19 26.78
C ALA A 533 23.87 -4.66 26.66
N GLN A 534 24.10 -3.94 27.77
CA GLN A 534 24.30 -2.49 27.74
C GLN A 534 25.64 -2.09 27.11
N ALA A 535 26.72 -2.85 27.34
CA ALA A 535 28.01 -2.60 26.69
C ALA A 535 27.97 -2.84 25.17
N LYS A 536 27.15 -3.79 24.71
CA LYS A 536 26.96 -4.09 23.28
C LYS A 536 26.07 -3.07 22.58
N LEU A 537 25.01 -2.56 23.24
CA LEU A 537 24.17 -1.47 22.74
C LEU A 537 24.92 -0.13 22.68
N LEU A 538 25.72 0.20 23.69
CA LEU A 538 26.59 1.38 23.67
C LEU A 538 27.72 1.26 22.64
N ALA A 539 28.28 0.07 22.44
CA ALA A 539 29.29 -0.16 21.40
C ALA A 539 28.67 -0.11 19.99
N GLU A 540 27.43 -0.56 19.80
CA GLU A 540 26.72 -0.52 18.51
C GLU A 540 26.16 0.88 18.19
N GLN A 541 25.73 1.64 19.20
CA GLN A 541 25.39 3.07 19.03
C GLN A 541 26.64 3.90 18.74
N LYS A 542 27.73 3.69 19.47
CA LYS A 542 28.99 4.40 19.24
C LYS A 542 29.62 4.04 17.89
N ALA A 543 29.49 2.78 17.43
CA ALA A 543 29.92 2.37 16.10
C ALA A 543 29.03 2.93 14.96
N LYS A 544 27.74 3.21 15.21
CA LYS A 544 26.87 3.90 14.25
C LYS A 544 27.11 5.41 14.23
N GLU A 545 27.34 6.01 15.40
CA GLU A 545 27.63 7.43 15.56
C GLU A 545 29.03 7.79 15.02
N ASP A 546 30.04 6.93 15.20
CA ASP A 546 31.38 7.07 14.59
C ASP A 546 31.33 6.83 13.06
N ALA A 547 30.50 5.89 12.57
CA ALA A 547 30.34 5.64 11.13
C ALA A 547 29.57 6.76 10.40
N ASP A 548 28.57 7.37 11.04
CA ASP A 548 27.85 8.53 10.51
C ASP A 548 28.70 9.81 10.58
N ALA A 549 29.51 9.98 11.64
CA ALA A 549 30.47 11.08 11.75
C ALA A 549 31.62 10.99 10.73
N ASP A 550 32.12 9.77 10.44
CA ASP A 550 33.12 9.54 9.40
C ASP A 550 32.55 9.70 7.98
N ALA A 551 31.28 9.33 7.75
CA ALA A 551 30.58 9.55 6.49
C ALA A 551 30.30 11.04 6.22
N ASP A 552 29.90 11.80 7.25
CA ASP A 552 29.72 13.26 7.14
C ASP A 552 31.06 14.00 7.03
N ALA A 553 32.12 13.55 7.72
CA ALA A 553 33.46 14.09 7.57
C ALA A 553 34.06 13.82 6.19
N GLN A 554 33.84 12.62 5.62
CA GLN A 554 34.22 12.29 4.25
C GLN A 554 33.38 13.06 3.23
N ALA A 555 32.06 13.20 3.42
CA ALA A 555 31.21 13.99 2.53
C ALA A 555 31.56 15.49 2.55
N LYS A 556 31.96 16.02 3.71
CA LYS A 556 32.43 17.40 3.86
C LYS A 556 33.83 17.60 3.26
N LEU A 557 34.74 16.63 3.40
CA LEU A 557 36.06 16.64 2.73
C LEU A 557 35.93 16.54 1.20
N LEU A 558 35.01 15.72 0.70
CA LEU A 558 34.76 15.53 -0.73
C LEU A 558 34.02 16.74 -1.34
N ALA A 559 33.14 17.39 -0.58
CA ALA A 559 32.49 18.64 -0.96
C ALA A 559 33.46 19.84 -0.90
N GLU A 560 34.37 19.89 0.09
CA GLU A 560 35.40 20.93 0.19
C GLU A 560 36.52 20.72 -0.85
N GLN A 561 36.88 19.48 -1.18
CA GLN A 561 37.76 19.15 -2.31
C GLN A 561 37.11 19.46 -3.65
N LYS A 562 35.83 19.14 -3.87
CA LYS A 562 35.10 19.56 -5.08
C LYS A 562 34.95 21.06 -5.17
N ALA A 563 34.70 21.76 -4.06
CA ALA A 563 34.62 23.22 -4.04
C ALA A 563 35.99 23.88 -4.28
N LYS A 564 37.09 23.27 -3.81
CA LYS A 564 38.46 23.71 -4.14
C LYS A 564 38.85 23.40 -5.59
N GLU A 565 38.52 22.22 -6.11
CA GLU A 565 38.76 21.86 -7.52
C GLU A 565 37.88 22.71 -8.46
N GLU A 566 36.63 23.02 -8.09
CA GLU A 566 35.76 23.92 -8.85
C GLU A 566 36.18 25.39 -8.73
N ALA A 567 36.72 25.82 -7.58
CA ALA A 567 37.30 27.15 -7.41
C ALA A 567 38.65 27.29 -8.12
N GLU A 568 39.50 26.25 -8.15
CA GLU A 568 40.73 26.20 -8.93
C GLU A 568 40.43 26.09 -10.44
N ALA A 569 39.41 25.34 -10.85
CA ALA A 569 38.92 25.26 -12.23
C ALA A 569 38.25 26.56 -12.70
N GLN A 570 37.51 27.25 -11.82
CA GLN A 570 37.00 28.59 -12.09
C GLN A 570 38.12 29.63 -12.11
N ALA A 571 39.15 29.52 -11.25
CA ALA A 571 40.32 30.38 -11.28
C ALA A 571 41.22 30.11 -12.50
N THR A 572 41.28 28.89 -13.02
CA THR A 572 41.96 28.60 -14.30
C THR A 572 41.12 29.04 -15.50
N LEU A 573 39.78 28.98 -15.46
CA LEU A 573 38.91 29.57 -16.49
C LEU A 573 38.92 31.12 -16.47
N LEU A 574 39.01 31.74 -15.29
CA LEU A 574 39.19 33.19 -15.13
C LEU A 574 40.61 33.64 -15.49
N ALA A 575 41.64 32.84 -15.20
CA ALA A 575 43.02 33.10 -15.64
C ALA A 575 43.23 32.82 -17.15
N GLU A 576 42.42 31.94 -17.75
CA GLU A 576 42.34 31.76 -19.21
C GLU A 576 41.48 32.87 -19.87
N GLN A 577 40.62 33.55 -19.10
CA GLN A 577 39.89 34.77 -19.50
C GLN A 577 40.75 36.06 -19.38
N GLU A 578 41.69 36.15 -18.44
CA GLU A 578 42.66 37.25 -18.39
C GLU A 578 43.76 37.17 -19.47
N ALA A 579 43.78 36.09 -20.27
CA ALA A 579 44.75 35.89 -21.34
C ALA A 579 44.23 36.18 -22.76
N ASN A 580 43.03 36.74 -22.94
CA ASN A 580 42.53 37.16 -24.26
C ASN A 580 41.61 38.38 -24.22
N GLU A 581 41.99 39.39 -23.44
CA GLU A 581 41.39 40.73 -23.50
C GLU A 581 41.63 41.49 -24.83
N ASP A 582 42.29 40.90 -25.83
CA ASP A 582 42.76 41.63 -27.02
C ASP A 582 42.33 41.08 -28.41
N ALA A 583 41.19 40.39 -28.53
CA ALA A 583 40.51 40.20 -29.83
C ALA A 583 39.02 39.87 -29.61
N ILE A 584 38.02 40.73 -29.84
CA ILE A 584 37.80 41.79 -30.84
C ILE A 584 36.98 42.91 -30.18
N SER A 585 37.59 44.09 -29.96
CA SER A 585 36.98 45.20 -29.21
C SER A 585 36.01 46.09 -30.01
N ASN A 586 35.61 45.70 -31.24
CA ASN A 586 34.53 46.36 -31.96
C ASN A 586 34.05 45.52 -33.14
N PRO A 587 33.00 44.69 -32.98
CA PRO A 587 32.33 44.14 -34.14
C PRO A 587 31.81 45.27 -35.03
N THR A 588 32.22 45.30 -36.30
CA THR A 588 31.84 46.37 -37.25
C THR A 588 30.43 46.17 -37.78
N ASP A 589 29.92 44.94 -37.76
CA ASP A 589 28.60 44.58 -38.25
C ASP A 589 27.53 44.62 -37.13
N ALA A 590 26.28 44.85 -37.55
CA ALA A 590 25.15 45.03 -36.64
C ALA A 590 24.79 43.74 -35.86
N LEU A 591 25.04 42.56 -36.43
CA LEU A 591 24.70 41.28 -35.80
C LEU A 591 25.64 40.98 -34.63
N ALA A 592 26.96 41.15 -34.78
CA ALA A 592 27.87 40.90 -33.66
C ALA A 592 27.78 41.94 -32.54
N LYS A 593 27.40 43.20 -32.83
CA LYS A 593 27.07 44.17 -31.76
C LYS A 593 25.86 43.73 -30.94
N SER A 594 24.85 43.16 -31.60
CA SER A 594 23.65 42.63 -30.95
C SER A 594 23.98 41.39 -30.11
N MET A 595 24.80 40.48 -30.65
CA MET A 595 25.32 39.31 -29.92
C MET A 595 26.17 39.70 -28.70
N GLN A 596 27.01 40.73 -28.81
CA GLN A 596 27.82 41.23 -27.70
C GLN A 596 26.96 41.78 -26.56
N THR A 597 25.95 42.56 -26.91
CA THR A 597 25.02 43.15 -25.93
C THR A 597 24.24 42.05 -25.20
N LEU A 598 23.79 41.04 -25.95
CA LEU A 598 23.02 39.93 -25.40
C LEU A 598 23.87 38.98 -24.55
N ALA A 599 25.11 38.69 -24.97
CA ALA A 599 26.06 37.91 -24.18
C ALA A 599 26.39 38.61 -22.85
N LYS A 600 26.66 39.93 -22.87
CA LYS A 600 26.90 40.71 -21.65
C LYS A 600 25.68 40.70 -20.71
N SER A 601 24.49 40.91 -21.25
CA SER A 601 23.25 40.86 -20.46
C SER A 601 22.95 39.47 -19.89
N THR A 602 23.42 38.40 -20.57
CA THR A 602 23.30 37.02 -20.10
C THR A 602 24.29 36.73 -18.96
N GLU A 603 25.51 37.27 -19.03
CA GLU A 603 26.49 37.17 -17.96
C GLU A 603 26.06 37.98 -16.72
N ASP A 604 25.50 39.18 -16.90
CA ASP A 604 24.95 39.97 -15.80
C ASP A 604 23.81 39.24 -15.06
N SER A 605 23.00 38.45 -15.78
CA SER A 605 21.92 37.66 -15.17
C SER A 605 22.39 36.44 -14.37
N LYS A 606 23.63 35.98 -14.61
CA LYS A 606 24.23 34.83 -13.93
C LYS A 606 24.50 35.11 -12.45
N THR A 607 24.97 36.32 -12.12
CA THR A 607 25.25 36.71 -10.73
C THR A 607 23.97 36.67 -9.89
N VAL A 608 22.90 37.28 -10.40
CA VAL A 608 21.56 37.27 -9.79
C VAL A 608 21.04 35.83 -9.64
N GLN A 609 21.21 35.00 -10.68
CA GLN A 609 20.80 33.59 -10.63
C GLN A 609 21.54 32.81 -9.54
N ASN A 610 22.86 32.97 -9.45
CA ASN A 610 23.68 32.28 -8.46
C ASN A 610 23.37 32.73 -7.03
N ASP A 611 23.12 34.03 -6.82
CA ASP A 611 22.72 34.56 -5.52
C ASP A 611 21.35 34.01 -5.07
N LEU A 612 20.39 33.90 -6.00
CA LEU A 612 19.08 33.29 -5.72
C LEU A 612 19.18 31.79 -5.44
N LEU A 613 20.01 31.05 -6.19
CA LEU A 613 20.28 29.63 -5.92
C LEU A 613 20.90 29.43 -4.54
N LYS A 614 21.84 30.29 -4.15
CA LYS A 614 22.46 30.26 -2.82
C LYS A 614 21.42 30.51 -1.72
N GLN A 615 20.60 31.56 -1.87
CA GLN A 615 19.54 31.85 -0.92
C GLN A 615 18.52 30.71 -0.81
N PHE A 616 18.17 30.07 -1.94
CA PHE A 616 17.29 28.92 -1.93
C PHE A 616 17.92 27.73 -1.17
N ASN A 617 19.19 27.43 -1.44
CA ASN A 617 19.93 26.40 -0.72
C ASN A 617 20.01 26.66 0.80
N ASP A 618 20.27 27.91 1.21
CA ASP A 618 20.35 28.30 2.62
C ASP A 618 19.01 28.07 3.34
N ILE A 619 17.88 28.40 2.70
CA ILE A 619 16.54 28.13 3.27
C ILE A 619 16.25 26.63 3.35
N VAL A 620 16.63 25.86 2.33
CA VAL A 620 16.47 24.39 2.34
C VAL A 620 17.30 23.78 3.47
N ALA A 621 18.52 24.27 3.71
CA ALA A 621 19.37 23.84 4.81
C ALA A 621 18.77 24.15 6.18
N ILE A 622 18.16 25.33 6.35
CA ILE A 622 17.44 25.67 7.59
C ILE A 622 16.27 24.70 7.83
N LYS A 623 15.46 24.42 6.80
CA LYS A 623 14.32 23.49 6.92
C LYS A 623 14.75 22.04 7.19
N ASP A 624 15.89 21.62 6.64
CA ASP A 624 16.49 20.32 6.94
C ASP A 624 16.92 20.24 8.41
N GLN A 625 17.52 21.31 8.95
CA GLN A 625 17.88 21.37 10.36
C GLN A 625 16.65 21.35 11.27
N ASP A 626 15.58 22.08 10.93
CA ASP A 626 14.34 22.08 11.71
C ASP A 626 13.69 20.69 11.74
N LEU A 627 13.76 19.94 10.64
CA LEU A 627 13.31 18.55 10.58
C LEU A 627 14.14 17.63 11.48
N LYS A 628 15.47 17.76 11.46
CA LYS A 628 16.38 16.97 12.31
C LYS A 628 16.11 17.25 13.79
N ASP A 629 16.00 18.52 14.15
CA ASP A 629 15.67 18.95 15.51
C ASP A 629 14.31 18.37 15.97
N MET A 630 13.31 18.38 15.09
CA MET A 630 11.98 17.83 15.39
C MET A 630 11.99 16.31 15.57
N LYS A 631 12.81 15.61 14.76
CA LYS A 631 13.01 14.15 14.86
C LYS A 631 13.71 13.79 16.16
N GLU A 632 14.78 14.50 16.52
CA GLU A 632 15.49 14.32 17.79
C GLU A 632 14.56 14.53 19.00
N GLU A 633 13.75 15.60 18.99
CA GLU A 633 12.76 15.85 20.03
C GLU A 633 11.72 14.72 20.11
N ASN A 634 11.27 14.19 18.97
CA ASN A 634 10.33 13.08 18.93
C ASN A 634 10.94 11.77 19.45
N ASP A 635 12.17 11.47 19.06
CA ASP A 635 12.87 10.25 19.46
C ASP A 635 13.22 10.28 20.97
N LEU A 636 13.66 11.41 21.50
CA LEU A 636 13.88 11.61 22.95
C LEU A 636 12.56 11.55 23.73
N SER A 637 11.49 12.12 23.18
CA SER A 637 10.16 12.04 23.78
C SER A 637 9.60 10.61 23.76
N ASP A 638 9.90 9.81 22.74
CA ASP A 638 9.56 8.38 22.68
C ASP A 638 10.32 7.57 23.74
N GLN A 639 11.50 8.02 24.17
CA GLN A 639 12.26 7.47 25.30
C GLN A 639 11.80 8.01 26.67
N GLY A 640 10.74 8.82 26.73
CA GLY A 640 10.21 9.40 27.97
C GLY A 640 11.01 10.58 28.52
N ILE A 641 11.93 11.15 27.73
CA ILE A 641 12.76 12.30 28.11
C ILE A 641 12.11 13.58 27.58
N THR A 642 11.76 14.51 28.46
CA THR A 642 11.16 15.78 28.08
C THR A 642 12.23 16.80 27.70
N VAL A 643 12.26 17.22 26.44
CA VAL A 643 13.14 18.30 25.95
C VAL A 643 12.38 19.62 25.99
N GLN A 644 13.07 20.71 26.37
CA GLN A 644 12.46 22.05 26.35
C GLN A 644 12.16 22.49 24.90
N PRO A 645 10.94 22.97 24.60
CA PRO A 645 10.58 23.36 23.25
C PRO A 645 11.41 24.57 22.80
N LYS A 646 12.07 24.44 21.65
CA LYS A 646 12.82 25.55 21.04
C LYS A 646 11.85 26.68 20.61
N PRO A 647 12.26 27.96 20.67
CA PRO A 647 11.43 29.09 20.28
C PRO A 647 10.93 28.96 18.84
N PHE A 648 9.62 29.07 18.62
CA PHE A 648 9.03 29.01 17.28
C PHE A 648 9.46 30.22 16.43
N LYS A 649 10.15 29.96 15.32
CA LYS A 649 10.33 30.94 14.24
C LYS A 649 9.01 31.09 13.46
N SER A 650 8.76 32.27 12.91
CA SER A 650 7.53 32.55 12.15
C SER A 650 7.51 31.81 10.82
N VAL A 651 6.82 30.66 10.80
CA VAL A 651 6.65 29.78 9.62
C VAL A 651 6.08 30.53 8.40
N THR A 652 5.26 31.56 8.64
CA THR A 652 4.65 32.37 7.58
C THR A 652 5.67 33.25 6.87
N ALA A 653 6.60 33.87 7.60
CA ALA A 653 7.61 34.75 7.01
C ALA A 653 8.59 33.98 6.13
N GLU A 654 9.06 32.82 6.61
CA GLU A 654 9.99 31.95 5.89
C GLU A 654 9.37 31.35 4.63
N ASN A 655 8.11 30.91 4.70
CA ASN A 655 7.42 30.36 3.53
C ASN A 655 7.12 31.45 2.48
N ASN A 656 6.89 32.70 2.90
CA ASN A 656 6.73 33.82 1.97
C ASN A 656 8.07 34.19 1.31
N ALA A 657 9.18 34.22 2.07
CA ALA A 657 10.52 34.44 1.54
C ALA A 657 10.91 33.35 0.52
N LEU A 658 10.64 32.08 0.85
CA LEU A 658 10.89 30.95 -0.06
C LEU A 658 10.09 31.05 -1.37
N ARG A 659 8.81 31.45 -1.30
CA ARG A 659 7.99 31.66 -2.50
C ARG A 659 8.52 32.80 -3.37
N ALA A 660 8.96 33.89 -2.76
CA ALA A 660 9.56 35.02 -3.48
C ALA A 660 10.85 34.60 -4.20
N ILE A 661 11.77 33.93 -3.48
CA ILE A 661 13.03 33.44 -4.06
C ILE A 661 12.78 32.47 -5.21
N LYS A 662 11.83 31.53 -5.07
CA LYS A 662 11.46 30.61 -6.16
C LYS A 662 10.92 31.34 -7.39
N ALA A 663 9.99 32.27 -7.19
CA ALA A 663 9.41 33.04 -8.29
C ALA A 663 10.47 33.89 -9.02
N ASP A 664 11.36 34.54 -8.27
CA ASP A 664 12.45 35.33 -8.84
C ASP A 664 13.46 34.44 -9.58
N LEU A 665 13.80 33.28 -9.01
CA LEU A 665 14.72 32.31 -9.62
C LEU A 665 14.15 31.73 -10.93
N ASP A 666 12.88 31.35 -10.95
CA ASP A 666 12.21 30.85 -12.15
C ASP A 666 12.16 31.91 -13.26
N ASN A 667 11.85 33.16 -12.89
CA ASN A 667 11.86 34.29 -13.82
C ASN A 667 13.26 34.54 -14.39
N VAL A 668 14.31 34.49 -13.56
CA VAL A 668 15.69 34.68 -13.99
C VAL A 668 16.18 33.51 -14.85
N ILE A 669 15.89 32.26 -14.48
CA ILE A 669 16.21 31.07 -15.28
C ILE A 669 15.53 31.16 -16.65
N LYS A 670 14.23 31.50 -16.69
CA LYS A 670 13.48 31.64 -17.93
C LYS A 670 14.07 32.74 -18.82
N THR A 671 14.24 33.94 -18.27
CA THR A 671 14.76 35.10 -19.01
C THR A 671 16.19 34.85 -19.52
N ARG A 672 17.05 34.21 -18.71
CA ARG A 672 18.42 33.86 -19.11
C ARG A 672 18.43 32.81 -20.21
N SER A 673 17.55 31.81 -20.16
CA SER A 673 17.38 30.83 -21.24
C SER A 673 16.91 31.46 -22.54
N GLU A 674 15.90 32.34 -22.49
CA GLU A 674 15.40 33.07 -23.66
C GLU A 674 16.51 33.92 -24.32
N LYS A 675 17.32 34.62 -23.52
CA LYS A 675 18.48 35.38 -24.03
C LYS A 675 19.55 34.50 -24.68
N ILE A 676 19.82 33.31 -24.12
CA ILE A 676 20.76 32.35 -24.71
C ILE A 676 20.23 31.82 -26.05
N ASP A 677 18.93 31.56 -26.14
CA ASP A 677 18.28 31.09 -27.37
C ASP A 677 18.27 32.18 -28.45
N GLU A 678 17.99 33.44 -28.07
CA GLU A 678 18.13 34.60 -28.95
C GLU A 678 19.57 34.80 -29.42
N LEU A 679 20.56 34.59 -28.55
CA LEU A 679 21.98 34.66 -28.89
C LEU A 679 22.36 33.57 -29.89
N ASN A 680 21.82 32.36 -29.72
CA ASN A 680 22.03 31.26 -30.65
C ASN A 680 21.36 31.51 -32.02
N LYS A 681 20.16 32.11 -32.05
CA LYS A 681 19.52 32.52 -33.32
C LYS A 681 20.35 33.55 -34.08
N LEU A 682 20.85 34.57 -33.39
CA LEU A 682 21.73 35.58 -34.00
C LEU A 682 23.05 34.97 -34.51
N TYR A 683 23.58 33.97 -33.80
CA TYR A 683 24.73 33.19 -34.25
C TYR A 683 24.43 32.40 -35.53
N GLU A 684 23.31 31.69 -35.59
CA GLU A 684 22.88 30.92 -36.77
C GLU A 684 22.66 31.82 -37.99
N GLU A 685 22.02 32.97 -37.80
CA GLU A 685 21.83 33.99 -38.85
C GLU A 685 23.17 34.53 -39.37
N ARG A 686 24.14 34.74 -38.48
CA ARG A 686 25.50 35.16 -38.85
C ARG A 686 26.24 34.09 -39.63
N VAL A 687 26.15 32.82 -39.23
CA VAL A 687 26.77 31.67 -39.92
C VAL A 687 26.15 31.45 -41.31
N ALA A 688 24.83 31.63 -41.44
CA ALA A 688 24.12 31.52 -42.71
C ALA A 688 24.59 32.57 -43.74
N ASN A 689 25.08 33.72 -43.25
CA ASN A 689 25.75 34.72 -44.09
C ASN A 689 27.20 34.25 -44.38
N GLY A 690 27.37 33.51 -45.48
CA GLY A 690 28.61 32.78 -45.82
C GLY A 690 29.92 33.59 -45.84
N SER A 691 29.87 34.92 -45.80
CA SER A 691 31.06 35.78 -45.63
C SER A 691 31.64 35.79 -44.20
N PHE A 692 30.89 35.35 -43.19
CA PHE A 692 31.28 35.42 -41.77
C PHE A 692 31.39 34.04 -41.10
N ALA A 693 31.09 32.95 -41.80
CA ALA A 693 30.97 31.60 -41.22
C ALA A 693 32.22 31.06 -40.51
N LEU A 694 33.41 31.57 -40.85
CA LEU A 694 34.70 31.18 -40.28
C LEU A 694 35.48 32.37 -39.69
N ASP A 695 34.82 33.51 -39.46
CA ASP A 695 35.47 34.65 -38.83
C ASP A 695 35.74 34.39 -37.34
N GLU A 696 36.75 35.07 -36.80
CA GLU A 696 37.17 34.92 -35.40
C GLU A 696 36.02 35.23 -34.41
N VAL A 697 35.14 36.18 -34.77
CA VAL A 697 33.95 36.56 -34.01
C VAL A 697 32.96 35.39 -33.90
N THR A 698 32.66 34.70 -35.01
CA THR A 698 31.74 33.56 -35.05
C THR A 698 32.31 32.37 -34.28
N LEU A 699 33.61 32.12 -34.38
CA LEU A 699 34.27 31.06 -33.59
C LEU A 699 34.27 31.36 -32.09
N PHE A 700 34.43 32.63 -31.70
CA PHE A 700 34.30 33.07 -30.31
C PHE A 700 32.89 32.82 -29.79
N TYR A 701 31.86 33.33 -30.46
CA TYR A 701 30.48 33.18 -29.98
C TYR A 701 29.99 31.74 -30.01
N LYS A 702 30.51 30.89 -30.91
CA LYS A 702 30.25 29.44 -30.87
C LYS A 702 30.71 28.81 -29.56
N LYS A 703 31.92 29.17 -29.08
CA LYS A 703 32.45 28.69 -27.80
C LYS A 703 31.67 29.28 -26.63
N GLU A 704 31.34 30.56 -26.72
CA GLU A 704 30.66 31.31 -25.67
C GLU A 704 29.21 30.83 -25.45
N ILE A 705 28.44 30.62 -26.52
CA ILE A 705 27.09 30.04 -26.45
C ILE A 705 27.14 28.65 -25.80
N LYS A 706 28.11 27.82 -26.18
CA LYS A 706 28.29 26.49 -25.58
C LYS A 706 28.60 26.58 -24.08
N ARG A 707 29.42 27.55 -23.65
CA ARG A 707 29.70 27.82 -22.23
C ARG A 707 28.42 28.24 -21.51
N LEU A 708 27.70 29.24 -22.03
CA LEU A 708 26.47 29.76 -21.44
C LEU A 708 25.37 28.69 -21.32
N GLN A 709 25.19 27.85 -22.34
CA GLN A 709 24.25 26.73 -22.30
C GLN A 709 24.63 25.70 -21.23
N SER A 710 25.91 25.36 -21.12
CA SER A 710 26.41 24.43 -20.10
C SER A 710 26.19 24.96 -18.68
N GLU A 711 26.52 26.23 -18.44
CA GLU A 711 26.29 26.88 -17.14
C GLU A 711 24.80 26.97 -16.78
N GLN A 712 23.96 27.30 -17.76
CA GLN A 712 22.52 27.38 -17.55
C GLN A 712 21.90 26.01 -17.27
N LEU A 713 22.43 24.95 -17.88
CA LEU A 713 22.02 23.57 -17.60
C LEU A 713 22.39 23.18 -16.17
N LYS A 714 23.62 23.47 -15.72
CA LYS A 714 24.04 23.25 -14.32
C LYS A 714 23.14 24.00 -13.32
N ALA A 715 22.80 25.25 -13.61
CA ALA A 715 21.91 26.05 -12.75
C ALA A 715 20.50 25.42 -12.65
N LYS A 716 19.96 24.91 -13.76
CA LYS A 716 18.68 24.18 -13.77
C LYS A 716 18.75 22.87 -12.98
N GLU A 717 19.83 22.12 -13.12
CA GLU A 717 20.04 20.88 -12.34
C GLU A 717 20.09 21.15 -10.83
N ILE A 718 20.84 22.18 -10.40
CA ILE A 718 20.90 22.58 -8.98
C ILE A 718 19.51 22.99 -8.48
N ASN A 719 18.76 23.80 -9.25
CA ASN A 719 17.40 24.19 -8.88
C ASN A 719 16.52 22.96 -8.67
N THR A 720 16.48 22.03 -9.64
CA THR A 720 15.70 20.78 -9.56
C THR A 720 16.09 19.96 -8.33
N GLN A 721 17.38 19.82 -8.03
CA GLN A 721 17.86 19.11 -6.84
C GLN A 721 17.37 19.76 -5.54
N LEU A 722 17.41 21.09 -5.45
CA LEU A 722 16.91 21.83 -4.29
C LEU A 722 15.39 21.69 -4.13
N GLU A 723 14.63 21.65 -5.23
CA GLU A 723 13.19 21.40 -5.19
C GLU A 723 12.84 20.00 -4.70
N ILE A 724 13.55 18.98 -5.19
CA ILE A 724 13.39 17.59 -4.74
C ILE A 724 13.70 17.48 -3.24
N LYS A 725 14.81 18.07 -2.80
CA LYS A 725 15.20 18.08 -1.38
C LYS A 725 14.16 18.77 -0.50
N LEU A 726 13.63 19.90 -0.95
CA LEU A 726 12.58 20.63 -0.23
C LEU A 726 11.29 19.81 -0.08
N GLU A 727 10.84 19.11 -1.13
CA GLU A 727 9.63 18.29 -1.06
C GLU A 727 9.83 17.05 -0.15
N ALA A 728 11.02 16.43 -0.19
CA ALA A 728 11.38 15.36 0.73
C ALA A 728 11.34 15.83 2.20
N ILE A 729 11.92 16.99 2.51
CA ILE A 729 11.87 17.60 3.84
C ILE A 729 10.43 17.86 4.27
N LYS A 730 9.58 18.37 3.37
CA LYS A 730 8.15 18.62 3.65
C LYS A 730 7.39 17.35 3.99
N VAL A 731 7.58 16.26 3.23
CA VAL A 731 6.93 14.97 3.50
C VAL A 731 7.39 14.40 4.84
N ALA A 732 8.70 14.41 5.11
CA ALA A 732 9.26 13.94 6.38
C ALA A 732 8.79 14.79 7.57
N THR A 733 8.66 16.11 7.37
CA THR A 733 8.14 17.03 8.39
C THR A 733 6.68 16.71 8.72
N GLU A 734 5.84 16.44 7.72
CA GLU A 734 4.43 16.06 7.95
C GLU A 734 4.31 14.68 8.61
N PHE A 735 5.21 13.75 8.31
CA PHE A 735 5.28 12.45 9.00
C PHE A 735 5.56 12.62 10.50
N GLU A 736 6.60 13.38 10.87
CA GLU A 736 6.95 13.64 12.27
C GLU A 736 5.89 14.46 13.02
N LYS A 737 5.22 15.40 12.34
CA LYS A 737 4.04 16.08 12.90
C LYS A 737 2.89 15.11 13.15
N ARG A 738 2.61 14.20 12.21
CA ARG A 738 1.59 13.15 12.39
C ARG A 738 1.96 12.20 13.52
N ARG A 739 3.24 11.91 13.75
CA ARG A 739 3.72 11.15 14.91
C ARG A 739 3.37 11.87 16.22
N ARG A 740 3.61 13.19 16.30
CA ARG A 740 3.15 14.02 17.45
C ARG A 740 1.63 14.03 17.61
N ILE A 741 0.87 14.19 16.53
CA ILE A 741 -0.61 14.23 16.56
C ILE A 741 -1.18 12.86 16.94
N LYS A 742 -0.63 11.76 16.43
CA LYS A 742 -1.03 10.40 16.81
C LYS A 742 -0.78 10.15 18.30
N ARG A 743 0.37 10.57 18.85
CA ARG A 743 0.62 10.51 20.30
C ARG A 743 -0.38 11.36 21.09
N ALA A 744 -0.75 12.55 20.59
CA ALA A 744 -1.77 13.38 21.22
C ALA A 744 -3.22 12.85 21.09
N ALA A 745 -3.50 12.04 20.05
CA ALA A 745 -4.84 11.53 19.73
C ALA A 745 -5.10 10.10 20.24
N PHE A 746 -4.04 9.33 20.57
CA PHE A 746 -4.12 8.01 21.17
C PHE A 746 -3.68 8.06 22.64
N ASN A 747 -4.58 8.53 23.51
CA ASN A 747 -4.58 8.05 24.90
C ASN A 747 -5.49 6.82 24.89
N SER A 748 -4.98 5.63 25.24
CA SER A 748 -5.84 4.48 25.55
C SER A 748 -6.89 4.90 26.59
N GLU A 749 -8.05 4.24 26.63
CA GLU A 749 -9.05 4.47 27.68
C GLU A 749 -8.42 4.34 29.09
N ASP A 750 -7.42 3.46 29.22
CA ASP A 750 -6.62 3.25 30.44
C ASP A 750 -5.61 4.39 30.71
N ASP A 751 -5.05 5.00 29.66
CA ASP A 751 -4.13 6.15 29.80
C ASP A 751 -4.91 7.39 30.23
N ARG A 752 -6.09 7.63 29.63
CA ARG A 752 -7.00 8.71 30.04
C ARG A 752 -7.45 8.49 31.48
N TYR A 753 -7.81 7.27 31.86
CA TYR A 753 -8.14 6.94 33.25
C TYR A 753 -6.97 7.28 34.19
N THR A 754 -5.74 6.89 33.85
CA THR A 754 -4.55 7.18 34.66
C THR A 754 -4.31 8.69 34.81
N GLN A 755 -4.43 9.45 33.72
CA GLN A 755 -4.31 10.92 33.73
C GLN A 755 -5.42 11.58 34.57
N ASP A 756 -6.65 11.14 34.40
CA ASP A 756 -7.83 11.63 35.13
C ASP A 756 -7.70 11.35 36.64
N ARG A 757 -7.19 10.17 37.02
CA ARG A 757 -6.89 9.82 38.43
C ARG A 757 -5.75 10.66 39.00
N ALA A 758 -4.68 10.89 38.24
CA ALA A 758 -3.57 11.72 38.67
C ALA A 758 -3.99 13.19 38.87
N MET A 759 -4.81 13.73 37.97
CA MET A 759 -5.35 15.07 38.08
C MET A 759 -6.30 15.21 39.27
N LEU A 760 -7.22 14.25 39.48
CA LEU A 760 -8.10 14.26 40.65
C LEU A 760 -7.32 14.24 41.97
N LYS A 761 -6.24 13.45 42.04
CA LYS A 761 -5.33 13.43 43.19
C LYS A 761 -4.68 14.80 43.41
N ASN A 762 -4.15 15.41 42.36
CA ASN A 762 -3.54 16.74 42.42
C ASN A 762 -4.55 17.81 42.89
N ILE A 763 -5.78 17.80 42.37
CA ILE A 763 -6.84 18.73 42.79
C ILE A 763 -7.15 18.55 44.29
N ARG A 764 -7.24 17.32 44.78
CA ARG A 764 -7.47 17.03 46.22
C ARG A 764 -6.33 17.54 47.10
N GLU A 765 -5.09 17.51 46.63
CA GLU A 765 -3.90 17.91 47.39
C GLU A 765 -3.64 19.43 47.33
N THR A 766 -4.00 20.10 46.24
CA THR A 766 -3.69 21.53 45.99
C THR A 766 -4.82 22.49 46.33
N THR A 767 -6.08 22.02 46.35
CA THR A 767 -7.24 22.87 46.60
C THR A 767 -7.33 23.27 48.07
N LYS A 768 -7.31 24.58 48.34
CA LYS A 768 -7.55 25.12 49.68
C LYS A 768 -9.06 25.32 49.94
N LEU A 769 -9.46 25.26 51.21
CA LEU A 769 -10.81 25.60 51.63
C LEU A 769 -11.12 27.07 51.29
N ALA A 770 -12.31 27.35 50.78
CA ALA A 770 -12.72 28.69 50.43
C ALA A 770 -13.01 29.54 51.68
N ASP A 771 -12.42 30.74 51.75
CA ASP A 771 -12.64 31.69 52.87
C ASP A 771 -14.05 32.30 52.87
N THR A 772 -14.76 32.23 51.72
CA THR A 772 -16.15 32.68 51.57
C THR A 772 -17.05 31.50 51.17
N PRO A 773 -18.26 31.35 51.77
CA PRO A 773 -19.18 30.29 51.41
C PRO A 773 -19.65 30.42 49.96
N LEU A 774 -19.37 29.40 49.13
CA LEU A 774 -19.84 29.32 47.74
C LEU A 774 -21.37 29.21 47.69
N LYS A 775 -22.00 29.83 46.69
CA LYS A 775 -23.44 29.77 46.43
C LYS A 775 -23.75 28.80 45.30
N ALA A 776 -25.02 28.46 45.12
CA ALA A 776 -25.44 27.52 44.08
C ALA A 776 -25.18 28.05 42.67
N GLU A 777 -25.19 29.37 42.47
CA GLU A 777 -24.91 30.04 41.20
C GLU A 777 -23.42 29.96 40.80
N ASP A 778 -22.54 29.64 41.74
CA ASP A 778 -21.10 29.49 41.47
C ASP A 778 -20.76 28.13 40.85
N PHE A 779 -21.73 27.20 40.79
CA PHE A 779 -21.56 25.85 40.25
C PHE A 779 -22.19 25.73 38.86
N ASP A 780 -21.38 25.32 37.89
CA ASP A 780 -21.89 24.85 36.60
C ASP A 780 -22.21 23.36 36.70
N PHE A 781 -23.48 22.99 36.61
CA PHE A 781 -23.91 21.59 36.72
C PHE A 781 -23.85 20.83 35.39
N GLY A 782 -23.56 21.55 34.29
CA GLY A 782 -23.55 21.00 32.94
C GLY A 782 -24.93 20.52 32.48
N GLU A 783 -25.01 19.29 31.97
CA GLU A 783 -26.24 18.76 31.38
C GLU A 783 -27.28 18.37 32.45
N THR A 784 -28.49 18.94 32.33
CA THR A 784 -29.59 18.64 33.25
C THR A 784 -30.06 17.20 33.10
N GLN A 785 -29.96 16.42 34.17
CA GLN A 785 -30.52 15.07 34.23
C GLN A 785 -32.04 15.13 34.43
N GLY A 786 -32.79 14.27 33.74
CA GLY A 786 -34.24 14.15 33.92
C GLY A 786 -34.62 13.48 35.23
N ASN A 787 -35.93 13.46 35.56
CA ASN A 787 -36.44 12.79 36.77
C ASN A 787 -36.37 11.26 36.73
N ASN A 788 -35.97 10.67 35.59
CA ASN A 788 -35.88 9.23 35.41
C ASN A 788 -34.45 8.75 35.67
N ILE A 789 -34.31 7.60 36.34
CA ILE A 789 -33.00 6.98 36.59
C ILE A 789 -32.40 6.51 35.26
N LYS A 790 -31.23 7.05 34.90
CA LYS A 790 -30.50 6.68 33.68
C LYS A 790 -29.69 5.40 33.93
N ILE A 791 -29.69 4.47 32.97
CA ILE A 791 -28.92 3.22 33.05
C ILE A 791 -27.73 3.32 32.09
N LEU A 792 -26.51 3.19 32.62
CA LEU A 792 -25.26 3.11 31.86
C LEU A 792 -24.70 1.69 31.95
N LYS A 793 -24.12 1.19 30.85
CA LYS A 793 -23.59 -0.18 30.76
C LYS A 793 -22.12 -0.16 30.34
N ASN A 794 -21.36 -1.15 30.79
CA ASN A 794 -19.97 -1.40 30.39
C ASN A 794 -19.03 -0.19 30.63
N ILE A 795 -19.17 0.47 31.78
CA ILE A 795 -18.28 1.55 32.21
C ILE A 795 -17.04 0.94 32.87
N LYS A 796 -15.90 0.93 32.17
CA LYS A 796 -14.64 0.40 32.71
C LYS A 796 -14.20 1.14 33.97
N HIS A 797 -13.47 0.44 34.84
CA HIS A 797 -12.92 0.94 36.12
C HIS A 797 -13.97 1.41 37.15
N ILE A 798 -15.25 1.08 36.96
CA ILE A 798 -16.35 1.39 37.87
C ILE A 798 -17.11 0.11 38.23
N GLU A 799 -17.68 0.06 39.43
CA GLU A 799 -18.46 -1.09 39.89
C GLU A 799 -19.96 -0.90 39.59
N SER A 800 -20.69 -2.00 39.43
CA SER A 800 -22.15 -1.95 39.30
C SER A 800 -22.80 -1.39 40.59
N GLY A 801 -23.81 -0.52 40.43
CA GLY A 801 -24.48 0.15 41.55
C GLY A 801 -25.28 1.40 41.15
N TYR A 802 -25.86 2.09 42.14
CA TYR A 802 -26.55 3.37 41.99
C TYR A 802 -25.67 4.51 42.50
N TYR A 803 -25.35 5.44 41.62
CA TYR A 803 -24.46 6.56 41.87
C TYR A 803 -25.25 7.87 41.98
N LEU A 804 -24.93 8.66 43.00
CA LEU A 804 -25.51 9.99 43.21
C LEU A 804 -24.70 11.02 42.45
N ILE A 805 -25.18 11.35 41.25
CA ILE A 805 -24.52 12.27 40.33
C ILE A 805 -24.89 13.71 40.69
N ILE A 806 -23.88 14.54 40.90
CA ILE A 806 -24.04 15.95 41.24
C ILE A 806 -23.86 16.88 40.04
N ALA A 807 -23.09 16.48 39.02
CA ALA A 807 -22.93 17.23 37.76
C ALA A 807 -22.49 16.31 36.61
N VAL A 808 -22.77 16.73 35.38
CA VAL A 808 -22.38 16.02 34.15
C VAL A 808 -21.79 16.99 33.14
N HIS A 809 -20.52 16.80 32.78
CA HIS A 809 -19.78 17.65 31.83
C HIS A 809 -19.27 16.87 30.62
N ASN A 810 -19.07 17.57 29.51
CA ASN A 810 -18.52 16.97 28.28
C ASN A 810 -17.01 17.28 28.14
N ASP A 811 -16.45 18.14 28.98
CA ASP A 811 -15.08 18.63 28.88
C ASP A 811 -14.33 18.54 30.23
N VAL A 812 -13.02 18.31 30.12
CA VAL A 812 -12.09 18.12 31.25
C VAL A 812 -12.02 19.38 32.13
N LYS A 813 -12.06 20.57 31.52
CA LYS A 813 -11.90 21.83 32.22
C LYS A 813 -13.08 22.11 33.15
N SER A 814 -14.31 21.99 32.66
CA SER A 814 -15.52 22.22 33.46
C SER A 814 -15.66 21.17 34.56
N ARG A 815 -15.27 19.92 34.28
CA ARG A 815 -15.17 18.87 35.29
C ARG A 815 -14.22 19.26 36.42
N ASP A 816 -12.99 19.67 36.08
CA ASP A 816 -11.96 20.00 37.08
C ASP A 816 -12.33 21.25 37.89
N GLU A 817 -12.90 22.26 37.25
CA GLU A 817 -13.40 23.46 37.92
C GLU A 817 -14.53 23.13 38.91
N PHE A 818 -15.47 22.26 38.52
CA PHE A 818 -16.55 21.82 39.39
C PHE A 818 -16.02 21.03 40.60
N ILE A 819 -15.14 20.06 40.38
CA ILE A 819 -14.51 19.25 41.44
C ILE A 819 -13.73 20.15 42.41
N THR A 820 -12.96 21.10 41.88
CA THR A 820 -12.19 22.07 42.69
C THR A 820 -13.12 22.87 43.60
N LYS A 821 -14.25 23.37 43.08
CA LYS A 821 -15.24 24.11 43.89
C LYS A 821 -15.92 23.23 44.95
N VAL A 822 -16.22 21.97 44.62
CA VAL A 822 -16.78 21.01 45.58
C VAL A 822 -15.78 20.73 46.72
N ILE A 823 -14.50 20.54 46.41
CA ILE A 823 -13.46 20.33 47.41
C ILE A 823 -13.22 21.60 48.24
N ALA A 824 -13.18 22.78 47.61
CA ALA A 824 -13.07 24.07 48.28
C ALA A 824 -14.24 24.34 49.24
N SER A 825 -15.43 23.77 48.96
CA SER A 825 -16.60 23.81 49.85
C SER A 825 -16.55 22.80 51.03
N GLY A 826 -15.46 22.03 51.14
CA GLY A 826 -15.19 21.11 52.26
C GLY A 826 -15.61 19.66 52.04
N ARG A 827 -15.89 19.22 50.80
CA ARG A 827 -16.22 17.83 50.47
C ARG A 827 -15.10 17.18 49.66
N THR A 828 -14.30 16.33 50.30
CA THR A 828 -13.08 15.75 49.71
C THR A 828 -13.28 14.41 49.02
N ASN A 829 -14.39 13.71 49.28
CA ASN A 829 -14.70 12.40 48.70
C ASN A 829 -15.48 12.48 47.37
N VAL A 830 -15.32 13.56 46.62
CA VAL A 830 -15.88 13.68 45.26
C VAL A 830 -15.01 12.89 44.28
N ASP A 831 -15.64 12.14 43.39
CA ASP A 831 -15.02 11.33 42.36
C ASP A 831 -15.81 11.43 41.05
N PHE A 832 -15.29 10.87 39.96
CA PHE A 832 -15.98 10.87 38.68
C PHE A 832 -15.61 9.65 37.83
N PHE A 833 -16.44 9.39 36.83
CA PHE A 833 -16.12 8.44 35.78
C PHE A 833 -16.45 9.02 34.40
N HIS A 834 -15.80 8.48 33.38
CA HIS A 834 -16.03 8.86 31.99
C HIS A 834 -16.76 7.74 31.25
N ASP A 835 -17.90 8.05 30.65
CA ASP A 835 -18.58 7.14 29.74
C ASP A 835 -18.09 7.38 28.30
N VAL A 836 -17.40 6.38 27.72
CA VAL A 836 -16.90 6.42 26.34
C VAL A 836 -18.02 6.59 25.33
N ASN A 837 -19.17 5.96 25.56
CA ASN A 837 -20.27 5.96 24.58
C ASN A 837 -20.92 7.32 24.46
N THR A 838 -21.02 8.06 25.56
CA THR A 838 -21.62 9.40 25.56
C THR A 838 -20.59 10.53 25.54
N SER A 839 -19.30 10.23 25.75
CA SER A 839 -18.22 11.20 25.93
C SER A 839 -18.51 12.19 27.06
N LYS A 840 -19.00 11.69 28.20
CA LYS A 840 -19.43 12.49 29.35
C LYS A 840 -18.74 12.07 30.63
N TYR A 841 -18.41 13.06 31.44
CA TYR A 841 -17.93 12.93 32.80
C TYR A 841 -19.09 13.02 33.78
N TYR A 842 -19.31 11.96 34.55
CA TYR A 842 -20.32 11.91 35.60
C TYR A 842 -19.62 12.07 36.96
N ILE A 843 -19.93 13.16 37.66
CA ILE A 843 -19.31 13.50 38.94
C ILE A 843 -20.23 13.04 40.07
N TYR A 844 -19.69 12.30 41.03
CA TYR A 844 -20.43 11.71 42.15
C TYR A 844 -19.63 11.81 43.46
N TYR A 845 -20.27 11.56 44.60
CA TYR A 845 -19.55 11.43 45.87
C TYR A 845 -20.00 10.24 46.72
N ASP A 846 -21.03 9.51 46.27
CA ASP A 846 -21.60 8.39 46.99
C ASP A 846 -22.15 7.32 46.04
N LYS A 847 -22.08 6.07 46.49
CA LYS A 847 -22.51 4.86 45.78
C LYS A 847 -23.34 4.01 46.74
N VAL A 848 -24.51 3.57 46.29
CA VAL A 848 -25.36 2.62 47.02
C VAL A 848 -25.72 1.43 46.13
N ASN A 849 -25.98 0.27 46.74
CA ASN A 849 -26.21 -0.97 46.00
C ASN A 849 -27.69 -1.20 45.66
N ASP A 850 -28.61 -0.47 46.28
CA ASP A 850 -30.05 -0.63 46.08
C ASP A 850 -30.76 0.71 45.81
N ILE A 851 -31.85 0.62 45.05
CA ILE A 851 -32.63 1.79 44.62
C ILE A 851 -33.36 2.47 45.80
N GLY A 852 -33.72 1.71 46.85
CA GLY A 852 -34.41 2.25 48.02
C GLY A 852 -33.51 3.18 48.82
N SER A 853 -32.26 2.78 49.04
CA SER A 853 -31.22 3.61 49.65
C SER A 853 -30.84 4.80 48.78
N ALA A 854 -30.81 4.63 47.45
CA ALA A 854 -30.53 5.73 46.51
C ALA A 854 -31.58 6.84 46.59
N ASN A 855 -32.86 6.46 46.59
CA ASN A 855 -33.96 7.41 46.73
C ASN A 855 -33.94 8.12 48.10
N LYS A 856 -33.71 7.38 49.19
CA LYS A 856 -33.56 7.97 50.53
C LYS A 856 -32.40 8.97 50.60
N ALA A 857 -31.27 8.65 49.97
CA ALA A 857 -30.11 9.54 49.95
C ALA A 857 -30.35 10.79 49.07
N LEU A 858 -31.11 10.66 47.98
CA LEU A 858 -31.55 11.79 47.16
C LEU A 858 -32.54 12.71 47.91
N GLU A 859 -33.45 12.13 48.69
CA GLU A 859 -34.35 12.88 49.58
C GLU A 859 -33.58 13.57 50.72
N ALA A 860 -32.52 12.92 51.23
CA ALA A 860 -31.64 13.42 52.29
C ALA A 860 -30.48 14.31 51.78
N LYS A 861 -30.50 14.77 50.52
CA LYS A 861 -29.40 15.52 49.88
C LYS A 861 -28.97 16.80 50.59
N GLY A 862 -29.77 17.35 51.51
CA GLY A 862 -29.45 18.56 52.28
C GLY A 862 -29.35 19.83 51.42
N ASN A 863 -28.98 20.95 52.05
CA ASN A 863 -28.96 22.29 51.42
C ASN A 863 -27.56 22.74 50.97
N ARG A 864 -26.66 21.80 50.65
CA ARG A 864 -25.33 22.16 50.16
C ARG A 864 -25.42 22.71 48.73
N PRO A 865 -24.69 23.80 48.39
CA PRO A 865 -24.77 24.45 47.08
C PRO A 865 -24.63 23.52 45.87
N TYR A 866 -23.70 22.55 45.93
CA TYR A 866 -23.44 21.59 44.87
C TYR A 866 -24.45 20.43 44.76
N ASN A 867 -25.46 20.36 45.64
CA ASN A 867 -26.51 19.32 45.59
C ASN A 867 -27.76 19.79 44.82
N GLY A 868 -27.72 20.99 44.23
CA GLY A 868 -28.88 21.63 43.58
C GLY A 868 -29.52 20.80 42.46
N LYS A 869 -28.71 20.08 41.67
CA LYS A 869 -29.14 19.27 40.52
C LYS A 869 -28.82 17.78 40.66
N MET A 870 -28.74 17.29 41.88
CA MET A 870 -28.44 15.88 42.16
C MET A 870 -29.46 14.93 41.51
N SER A 871 -28.95 13.84 40.94
CA SER A 871 -29.72 12.78 40.27
C SER A 871 -29.12 11.39 40.53
N ILE A 872 -29.85 10.33 40.16
CA ILE A 872 -29.41 8.95 40.33
C ILE A 872 -29.12 8.34 38.95
N VAL A 873 -27.94 7.74 38.81
CA VAL A 873 -27.55 6.94 37.64
C VAL A 873 -27.25 5.50 38.09
N LYS A 874 -27.81 4.53 37.38
CA LYS A 874 -27.53 3.10 37.59
C LYS A 874 -26.43 2.66 36.62
N ILE A 875 -25.42 1.98 37.15
CA ILE A 875 -24.34 1.36 36.36
C ILE A 875 -24.51 -0.16 36.39
N GLU A 876 -24.53 -0.77 35.22
CA GLU A 876 -24.59 -2.22 34.99
C GLU A 876 -23.35 -2.66 34.19
N ASN A 877 -22.34 -3.10 34.92
CA ASN A 877 -21.12 -3.73 34.40
C ASN A 877 -21.12 -5.23 34.59
#